data_AF-A0A840FYS6-F1
#
_entry.id   AF-A0A840FYS6-F1
#
_cell.length_a   1.000
_cell.length_b   1.000
_cell.length_c   1.000
_cell.angle_alpha   90.00
_cell.angle_beta   90.00
_cell.angle_gamma   90.00
#
_symmetry.space_group_name_H-M   'P 1'
#
loop_
_entity.id
_entity.type
_entity.pdbx_description
1 polymer ?
#
loop_
_entity_poly.entity_id
_entity_poly.type
_entity_poly.pdbx_seq_one_letter_code
_entity_poly.pdbx_strand_id
1 'polypeptide(L)'
;MLKKKLLDLGLGTVMALSLLLVSIAASAFSGDATDNAFAALLSMPGAQPAEGFWDFPKPDDLPAANETALIAYLAKQQKTGADFNAYRHEGTLLHHAIRAGQDRTAIWLLAHGADPLKTLQSGTETAVALSVSYKRDKVSKVLGSVYGLRAPVVHSAPPEAPVDAARIASLSFASPSDDKLAREYMRKLAISATSHDPKPEQLAASEAALAGWNALAARLKPEIYARIVDDDQALGDLVLMNSRSATALDNALAGVPEPVLQRHANAALRGLAQRAWVQFPHDASESPHYGVSPELWRALWRHLPKPMDYAEWPALAGRIQPELWDELFASGYANHDADAALQCLPSDMDADSFKAAWPLMQKRFGNAREAVPRTILSPFRLIGLQHPACYAAKDTETRDKLLFLASQGIPRPIRGIDRRRLGDSAKVLLPAMNPFIDDTPAGRPRLVDANVNCRFELSDVLYRELLNNTVVKNAADGTMSVRIETVQLVEIPGDADCGLLVGGSSQIEGYVSGAVDTFTGPELNPAPSCPDPSDWYEVWHERGGKVERLNTDLGGEDNVPRLIPVKDTVTGRRYYLHDGEQNGKCHGGRRLPFTFEWKQSPQGLALMKNTASPDLEDALYAQCTFDQKTNVHCDGLPAMNVPAEPSTELNRNSAFNDMDLQAFFKVFRKTQFDEYQAAVQALDRPRLQQFKTEGVPGPWTAQAIKSLAGSALPLADKRRRIAWLFADHAQLARALDGEVLESLAGWLPREDWGPVWGVVASDREAYHYGLAYLRANVAEKKNNEALACDIDHAQGLMCGETWGVDR
;
A
#
# COMPACT_ATOMS: atom_id res chain seq x y z
N MET A 1 26.59 51.58 51.58
CA MET A 1 25.33 52.36 51.76
C MET A 1 24.47 52.28 50.49
N LEU A 2 24.19 51.06 50.06
CA LEU A 2 23.32 50.65 48.96
C LEU A 2 22.63 49.38 49.49
N LYS A 3 21.32 49.20 49.27
CA LYS A 3 20.40 48.19 49.89
C LYS A 3 19.68 48.65 51.16
N LYS A 4 18.73 49.61 51.08
CA LYS A 4 17.56 49.67 52.00
C LYS A 4 16.43 50.65 51.63
N LYS A 5 16.12 50.88 50.34
CA LYS A 5 14.95 51.69 49.91
C LYS A 5 14.30 51.17 48.62
N LEU A 6 13.89 49.91 48.59
CA LEU A 6 13.18 49.32 47.44
C LEU A 6 12.11 48.29 47.82
N LEU A 7 11.73 48.24 49.10
CA LEU A 7 10.61 47.46 49.62
C LEU A 7 9.84 48.44 50.50
N ASP A 8 8.52 48.52 50.32
CA ASP A 8 7.57 49.48 50.93
C ASP A 8 7.25 50.71 50.08
N LEU A 9 6.58 50.49 48.94
CA LEU A 9 5.53 51.37 48.40
C LEU A 9 4.91 50.68 47.18
N GLY A 10 3.67 50.20 47.29
CA GLY A 10 2.84 49.96 46.10
C GLY A 10 2.32 48.54 45.82
N LEU A 11 2.15 47.68 46.83
CA LEU A 11 1.38 46.43 46.70
C LEU A 11 -0.12 46.65 46.34
N GLY A 12 -0.55 47.91 46.19
CA GLY A 12 -1.93 48.31 45.87
C GLY A 12 -2.17 48.79 44.42
N THR A 13 -1.16 48.77 43.54
CA THR A 13 -1.30 49.22 42.14
C THR A 13 -1.08 48.11 41.10
N VAL A 14 -0.65 46.93 41.55
CA VAL A 14 -0.49 45.73 40.69
C VAL A 14 -1.76 44.87 40.64
N MET A 15 -2.75 45.15 41.50
CA MET A 15 -4.01 44.40 41.56
C MET A 15 -5.19 45.06 40.80
N ALA A 16 -4.91 46.09 39.99
CA ALA A 16 -5.90 46.77 39.14
C ALA A 16 -5.54 46.78 37.64
N LEU A 17 -4.41 46.17 37.25
CA LEU A 17 -4.00 46.02 35.84
C LEU A 17 -4.05 44.57 35.32
N SER A 18 -4.57 43.64 36.12
CA SER A 18 -4.74 42.21 35.76
C SER A 18 -6.20 41.82 35.46
N LEU A 19 -7.11 42.79 35.47
CA LEU A 19 -8.56 42.62 35.24
C LEU A 19 -9.07 43.34 33.98
N LEU A 20 -8.16 43.81 33.13
CA LEU A 20 -8.41 44.00 31.70
C LEU A 20 -7.72 42.86 30.95
N LEU A 21 -8.12 41.62 31.29
CA LEU A 21 -8.25 40.61 30.25
C LEU A 21 -9.20 41.23 29.24
N VAL A 22 -8.63 41.78 28.17
CA VAL A 22 -9.38 42.02 26.95
C VAL A 22 -10.10 40.71 26.71
N SER A 23 -11.42 40.75 26.86
CA SER A 23 -12.34 39.84 26.22
C SER A 23 -12.06 39.98 24.72
N ILE A 24 -10.94 39.42 24.25
CA ILE A 24 -10.88 38.92 22.91
C ILE A 24 -11.84 37.75 23.04
N ALA A 25 -13.12 38.00 22.71
CA ALA A 25 -13.87 36.93 22.10
C ALA A 25 -12.93 36.40 21.04
N ALA A 26 -12.28 35.26 21.29
CA ALA A 26 -11.67 34.49 20.24
C ALA A 26 -12.84 34.27 19.29
N SER A 27 -12.92 35.06 18.23
CA SER A 27 -13.98 34.93 17.24
C SER A 27 -13.95 33.46 16.87
N ALA A 28 -15.05 32.75 17.15
CA ALA A 28 -15.20 31.37 16.74
C ALA A 28 -14.90 31.31 15.25
N PHE A 29 -14.19 30.26 14.81
CA PHE A 29 -13.93 29.99 13.40
C PHE A 29 -15.21 30.23 12.58
N SER A 30 -15.14 31.06 11.54
CA SER A 30 -16.26 31.35 10.65
C SER A 30 -15.92 30.86 9.25
N GLY A 31 -16.64 29.82 8.81
CA GLY A 31 -16.60 29.34 7.42
C GLY A 31 -16.95 30.46 6.45
N ASP A 32 -18.06 31.17 6.69
CA ASP A 32 -18.52 32.27 5.85
C ASP A 32 -17.49 33.40 5.70
N ALA A 33 -16.80 33.79 6.78
CA ALA A 33 -15.74 34.80 6.71
C ALA A 33 -14.53 34.31 5.91
N THR A 34 -14.19 33.03 6.05
CA THR A 34 -13.13 32.36 5.30
C THR A 34 -13.46 32.33 3.81
N ASP A 35 -14.67 31.92 3.46
CA ASP A 35 -15.17 31.86 2.09
C ASP A 35 -15.22 33.23 1.42
N ASN A 36 -15.67 34.26 2.14
CA ASN A 36 -15.64 35.65 1.67
C ASN A 36 -14.20 36.12 1.38
N ALA A 37 -13.22 35.68 2.19
CA ALA A 37 -11.81 35.98 1.96
C ALA A 37 -11.27 35.28 0.68
N PHE A 38 -11.65 34.02 0.45
CA PHE A 38 -11.32 33.29 -0.79
C PHE A 38 -12.00 33.92 -2.01
N ALA A 39 -13.30 34.21 -1.94
CA ALA A 39 -14.05 34.88 -3.01
C ALA A 39 -13.42 36.22 -3.40
N ALA A 40 -12.99 37.02 -2.42
CA ALA A 40 -12.32 38.29 -2.67
C ALA A 40 -10.97 38.12 -3.37
N LEU A 41 -10.13 37.18 -2.92
CA LEU A 41 -8.82 36.92 -3.55
C LEU A 41 -8.98 36.36 -4.98
N LEU A 42 -9.87 35.40 -5.17
CA LEU A 42 -10.09 34.71 -6.44
C LEU A 42 -10.82 35.58 -7.48
N SER A 43 -11.49 36.65 -7.03
CA SER A 43 -12.04 37.68 -7.94
C SER A 43 -10.97 38.54 -8.62
N MET A 44 -9.70 38.45 -8.19
CA MET A 44 -8.60 39.21 -8.78
C MET A 44 -8.22 38.70 -10.18
N PRO A 45 -7.81 39.58 -11.12
CA PRO A 45 -7.28 39.16 -12.41
C PRO A 45 -6.10 38.19 -12.26
N GLY A 46 -6.18 37.03 -12.93
CA GLY A 46 -5.16 35.97 -12.88
C GLY A 46 -5.24 35.04 -11.65
N ALA A 47 -6.21 35.25 -10.74
CA ALA A 47 -6.50 34.35 -9.63
C ALA A 47 -7.64 33.35 -9.93
N GLN A 48 -8.32 33.51 -11.08
CA GLN A 48 -9.36 32.59 -11.53
C GLN A 48 -8.71 31.33 -12.14
N PRO A 49 -9.21 30.14 -11.81
CA PRO A 49 -8.82 28.90 -12.46
C PRO A 49 -9.32 28.84 -13.91
N ALA A 50 -8.57 28.15 -14.77
CA ALA A 50 -8.81 28.13 -16.21
C ALA A 50 -9.99 27.23 -16.63
N GLU A 51 -10.34 26.21 -15.85
CA GLU A 51 -11.43 25.24 -16.11
C GLU A 51 -12.11 24.81 -14.78
N GLY A 52 -13.35 24.28 -14.86
CA GLY A 52 -14.21 23.87 -13.73
C GLY A 52 -15.49 24.71 -13.53
N PHE A 53 -16.49 24.20 -12.80
CA PHE A 53 -17.68 24.99 -12.41
C PHE A 53 -17.40 25.75 -11.10
N TRP A 54 -17.34 27.07 -11.18
CA TRP A 54 -16.97 27.96 -10.07
C TRP A 54 -18.08 28.98 -9.84
N ASP A 55 -18.84 28.84 -8.74
CA ASP A 55 -19.84 29.82 -8.33
C ASP A 55 -19.62 30.22 -6.87
N PHE A 56 -18.84 31.27 -6.65
CA PHE A 56 -18.80 31.95 -5.37
C PHE A 56 -19.93 33.00 -5.35
N PRO A 57 -20.81 33.03 -4.33
CA PRO A 57 -21.69 34.16 -4.14
C PRO A 57 -20.82 35.41 -3.95
N LYS A 58 -20.77 36.26 -4.97
CA LYS A 58 -20.00 37.51 -4.94
C LYS A 58 -20.58 38.41 -3.85
N PRO A 59 -19.82 38.79 -2.82
CA PRO A 59 -20.31 39.72 -1.83
C PRO A 59 -20.74 41.04 -2.50
N ASP A 60 -21.93 41.54 -2.15
CA ASP A 60 -22.48 42.80 -2.68
C ASP A 60 -21.58 44.02 -2.42
N ASP A 61 -20.61 43.90 -1.49
CA ASP A 61 -19.68 44.94 -1.07
C ASP A 61 -18.25 44.81 -1.63
N LEU A 62 -18.02 43.96 -2.65
CA LEU A 62 -16.71 43.71 -3.27
C LEU A 62 -16.04 45.00 -3.84
N PRO A 63 -14.88 45.46 -3.33
CA PRO A 63 -14.18 46.64 -3.85
C PRO A 63 -12.91 46.33 -4.66
N ALA A 64 -12.56 45.05 -4.90
CA ALA A 64 -11.20 44.68 -5.26
C ALA A 64 -10.87 44.81 -6.76
N ALA A 65 -10.55 46.02 -7.22
CA ALA A 65 -9.85 46.23 -8.49
C ALA A 65 -8.31 46.13 -8.36
N ASN A 66 -7.78 46.03 -7.12
CA ASN A 66 -6.35 45.98 -6.82
C ASN A 66 -6.05 45.39 -5.43
N GLU A 67 -4.79 45.03 -5.18
CA GLU A 67 -4.32 44.42 -3.93
C GLU A 67 -4.56 45.26 -2.66
N THR A 68 -4.66 46.59 -2.76
CA THR A 68 -4.87 47.44 -1.56
C THR A 68 -6.29 47.30 -1.04
N ALA A 69 -7.26 47.29 -1.96
CA ALA A 69 -8.66 47.05 -1.62
C ALA A 69 -8.88 45.61 -1.13
N LEU A 70 -8.19 44.63 -1.74
CA LEU A 70 -8.21 43.24 -1.31
C LEU A 70 -7.69 43.08 0.13
N ILE A 71 -6.52 43.63 0.45
CA ILE A 71 -5.94 43.56 1.80
C ILE A 71 -6.87 44.20 2.84
N ALA A 72 -7.48 45.35 2.54
CA ALA A 72 -8.45 45.98 3.44
C ALA A 72 -9.68 45.09 3.69
N TYR A 73 -10.13 44.37 2.67
CA TYR A 73 -11.23 43.42 2.79
C TYR A 73 -10.83 42.17 3.59
N LEU A 74 -9.67 41.57 3.30
CA LEU A 74 -9.14 40.43 4.07
C LEU A 74 -8.95 40.79 5.56
N ALA A 75 -8.53 42.01 5.87
CA ALA A 75 -8.43 42.50 7.25
C ALA A 75 -9.80 42.60 7.95
N LYS A 76 -10.88 42.90 7.22
CA LYS A 76 -12.25 42.86 7.74
C LYS A 76 -12.68 41.42 8.01
N GLN A 77 -12.40 40.50 7.08
CA GLN A 77 -12.74 39.08 7.22
C GLN A 77 -11.96 38.38 8.34
N GLN A 78 -10.70 38.75 8.54
CA GLN A 78 -9.92 38.24 9.66
C GLN A 78 -10.55 38.60 11.02
N LYS A 79 -11.09 39.81 11.15
CA LYS A 79 -11.78 40.25 12.39
C LYS A 79 -13.09 39.50 12.63
N THR A 80 -13.75 39.05 11.56
CA THR A 80 -14.97 38.24 11.63
C THR A 80 -14.71 36.74 11.79
N GLY A 81 -13.44 36.32 11.87
CA GLY A 81 -13.06 34.93 12.18
C GLY A 81 -12.64 34.09 10.97
N ALA A 82 -12.22 34.71 9.86
CA ALA A 82 -11.67 34.00 8.71
C ALA A 82 -10.36 33.27 9.07
N ASP A 83 -10.25 32.00 8.65
CA ASP A 83 -9.04 31.20 8.79
C ASP A 83 -8.21 31.24 7.50
N PHE A 84 -7.07 31.94 7.55
CA PHE A 84 -6.16 32.05 6.42
C PHE A 84 -5.38 30.75 6.12
N ASN A 85 -5.47 29.77 7.00
CA ASN A 85 -4.82 28.48 6.89
C ASN A 85 -5.77 27.36 6.44
N ALA A 86 -7.04 27.69 6.23
CA ALA A 86 -8.01 26.78 5.61
C ALA A 86 -7.61 26.50 4.15
N TYR A 87 -7.93 25.30 3.68
CA TYR A 87 -7.79 24.93 2.29
C TYR A 87 -9.12 25.10 1.55
N ARG A 88 -9.03 25.68 0.35
CA ARG A 88 -10.05 25.62 -0.70
C ARG A 88 -9.35 25.29 -2.02
N HIS A 89 -9.86 24.34 -2.78
CA HIS A 89 -9.31 23.95 -4.08
C HIS A 89 -7.79 23.70 -4.03
N GLU A 90 -7.37 22.76 -3.18
CA GLU A 90 -5.99 22.30 -3.00
C GLU A 90 -4.98 23.30 -2.42
N GLY A 91 -5.39 24.54 -2.11
CA GLY A 91 -4.50 25.59 -1.62
C GLY A 91 -5.08 26.42 -0.47
N THR A 92 -4.19 27.06 0.30
CA THR A 92 -4.57 28.10 1.27
C THR A 92 -4.66 29.46 0.57
N LEU A 93 -5.18 30.48 1.24
CA LEU A 93 -5.17 31.86 0.72
C LEU A 93 -3.75 32.32 0.33
N LEU A 94 -2.73 31.90 1.09
CA LEU A 94 -1.33 32.20 0.80
C LEU A 94 -0.86 31.51 -0.49
N HIS A 95 -1.21 30.24 -0.69
CA HIS A 95 -0.87 29.50 -1.92
C HIS A 95 -1.49 30.18 -3.16
N HIS A 96 -2.77 30.52 -3.09
CA HIS A 96 -3.47 31.18 -4.20
C HIS A 96 -2.93 32.59 -4.47
N ALA A 97 -2.61 33.37 -3.43
CA ALA A 97 -2.03 34.70 -3.61
C ALA A 97 -0.66 34.65 -4.32
N ILE A 98 0.18 33.67 -3.99
CA ILE A 98 1.50 33.47 -4.63
C ILE A 98 1.36 33.06 -6.10
N ARG A 99 0.48 32.09 -6.40
CA ARG A 99 0.20 31.63 -7.76
C ARG A 99 -0.33 32.77 -8.64
N ALA A 100 -1.32 33.49 -8.13
CA ALA A 100 -1.97 34.62 -8.80
C ALA A 100 -1.08 35.89 -8.92
N GLY A 101 0.11 35.89 -8.33
CA GLY A 101 1.05 37.02 -8.39
C GLY A 101 0.66 38.24 -7.57
N GLN A 102 -0.14 38.04 -6.53
CA GLN A 102 -0.56 39.08 -5.59
C GLN A 102 0.49 39.21 -4.48
N ASP A 103 1.69 39.67 -4.84
CA ASP A 103 2.87 39.70 -3.96
C ASP A 103 2.63 40.50 -2.66
N ARG A 104 1.92 41.63 -2.72
CA ARG A 104 1.65 42.45 -1.53
C ARG A 104 0.67 41.75 -0.60
N THR A 105 -0.32 41.07 -1.18
CA THR A 105 -1.34 40.31 -0.47
C THR A 105 -0.71 39.08 0.18
N ALA A 106 0.15 38.34 -0.53
CA ALA A 106 0.88 37.20 0.04
C ALA A 106 1.77 37.62 1.22
N ILE A 107 2.51 38.72 1.10
CA ILE A 107 3.33 39.26 2.21
C ILE A 107 2.45 39.71 3.38
N TRP A 108 1.29 40.32 3.09
CA TRP A 108 0.34 40.71 4.13
C TRP A 108 -0.24 39.49 4.86
N LEU A 109 -0.66 38.45 4.13
CA LEU A 109 -1.17 37.20 4.70
C LEU A 109 -0.15 36.53 5.64
N LEU A 110 1.12 36.48 5.24
CA LEU A 110 2.22 35.99 6.08
C LEU A 110 2.29 36.76 7.41
N ALA A 111 2.27 38.09 7.34
CA ALA A 111 2.31 38.96 8.52
C ALA A 111 1.07 38.83 9.42
N HIS A 112 -0.02 38.21 8.91
CA HIS A 112 -1.31 38.09 9.57
C HIS A 112 -1.68 36.62 9.86
N GLY A 113 -0.68 35.75 10.00
CA GLY A 113 -0.86 34.41 10.56
C GLY A 113 -1.14 33.30 9.54
N ALA A 114 -0.98 33.55 8.23
CA ALA A 114 -0.91 32.48 7.25
C ALA A 114 0.40 31.68 7.44
N ASP A 115 0.29 30.36 7.54
CA ASP A 115 1.37 29.42 7.80
C ASP A 115 2.10 29.09 6.49
N PRO A 116 3.35 29.54 6.32
CA PRO A 116 4.14 29.26 5.12
C PRO A 116 4.64 27.81 5.00
N LEU A 117 4.50 26.98 6.05
CA LEU A 117 4.94 25.58 6.05
C LEU A 117 3.87 24.61 5.55
N LYS A 118 2.61 25.05 5.43
CA LYS A 118 1.55 24.25 4.82
C LYS A 118 1.91 23.90 3.38
N THR A 119 1.64 22.67 2.97
CA THR A 119 1.79 22.21 1.58
C THR A 119 0.49 22.34 0.81
N LEU A 120 0.50 22.22 -0.51
CA LEU A 120 -0.72 21.95 -1.28
C LEU A 120 -1.38 20.62 -0.85
N GLN A 121 -2.67 20.44 -1.11
CA GLN A 121 -3.36 19.19 -0.75
C GLN A 121 -2.89 18.00 -1.60
N SER A 122 -2.63 18.19 -2.89
CA SER A 122 -2.22 17.16 -3.84
C SER A 122 -0.71 16.87 -3.85
N GLY A 123 0.08 17.46 -2.93
CA GLY A 123 1.54 17.30 -2.99
C GLY A 123 2.32 17.94 -1.84
N THR A 124 3.63 18.10 -2.06
CA THR A 124 4.60 18.55 -1.03
C THR A 124 5.00 20.03 -1.15
N GLU A 125 4.40 20.79 -2.07
CA GLU A 125 4.80 22.16 -2.34
C GLU A 125 4.30 23.14 -1.28
N THR A 126 5.22 23.85 -0.62
CA THR A 126 4.94 24.91 0.37
C THR A 126 4.89 26.30 -0.27
N ALA A 127 4.51 27.33 0.51
CA ALA A 127 4.61 28.74 0.09
C ALA A 127 6.01 29.12 -0.41
N VAL A 128 7.07 28.52 0.16
CA VAL A 128 8.45 28.73 -0.28
C VAL A 128 8.68 28.12 -1.66
N ALA A 129 8.26 26.87 -1.87
CA ALA A 129 8.38 26.18 -3.16
C ALA A 129 7.61 26.95 -4.26
N LEU A 130 6.37 27.36 -3.97
CA LEU A 130 5.54 28.13 -4.90
C LEU A 130 6.13 29.52 -5.21
N SER A 131 6.71 30.20 -4.21
CA SER A 131 7.35 31.50 -4.45
C SER A 131 8.53 31.40 -5.42
N VAL A 132 9.24 30.27 -5.42
CA VAL A 132 10.34 30.00 -6.35
C VAL A 132 9.81 29.59 -7.73
N SER A 133 8.86 28.65 -7.80
CA SER A 133 8.32 28.15 -9.07
C SER A 133 7.61 29.24 -9.89
N TYR A 134 6.88 30.13 -9.23
CA TYR A 134 6.19 31.27 -9.86
C TYR A 134 7.03 32.56 -9.91
N LYS A 135 8.33 32.51 -9.57
CA LYS A 135 9.28 33.64 -9.64
C LYS A 135 8.82 34.89 -8.85
N ARG A 136 8.40 34.69 -7.60
CA ARG A 136 7.90 35.74 -6.68
C ARG A 136 9.00 36.22 -5.73
N ASP A 137 10.03 36.86 -6.28
CA ASP A 137 11.27 37.23 -5.57
C ASP A 137 11.04 38.01 -4.25
N LYS A 138 10.02 38.89 -4.22
CA LYS A 138 9.68 39.66 -3.03
C LYS A 138 9.14 38.80 -1.90
N VAL A 139 8.27 37.83 -2.24
CA VAL A 139 7.69 36.90 -1.27
C VAL A 139 8.77 35.93 -0.78
N SER A 140 9.59 35.38 -1.67
CA SER A 140 10.71 34.51 -1.31
C SER A 140 11.70 35.18 -0.36
N LYS A 141 11.99 36.47 -0.57
CA LYS A 141 12.84 37.26 0.33
C LYS A 141 12.23 37.39 1.73
N VAL A 142 10.93 37.64 1.84
CA VAL A 142 10.23 37.74 3.14
C VAL A 142 10.23 36.39 3.86
N LEU A 143 9.90 35.30 3.15
CA LEU A 143 9.94 33.94 3.70
C LEU A 143 11.34 33.58 4.26
N GLY A 144 12.40 33.89 3.49
CA GLY A 144 13.77 33.62 3.91
C GLY A 144 14.31 34.52 5.03
N SER A 145 13.95 35.80 5.04
CA SER A 145 14.50 36.78 6.00
C SER A 145 13.71 36.89 7.31
N VAL A 146 12.39 36.69 7.27
CA VAL A 146 11.51 36.85 8.43
C VAL A 146 11.19 35.51 9.09
N TYR A 147 10.92 34.47 8.30
CA TYR A 147 10.50 33.16 8.80
C TYR A 147 11.64 32.15 8.85
N GLY A 148 12.85 32.52 8.41
CA GLY A 148 13.99 31.62 8.32
C GLY A 148 13.79 30.47 7.33
N LEU A 149 12.72 30.54 6.51
CA LEU A 149 12.35 29.51 5.57
C LEU A 149 13.09 29.73 4.27
N ARG A 150 14.18 29.00 4.14
CA ARG A 150 14.86 28.85 2.86
C ARG A 150 14.19 27.70 2.15
N ALA A 151 14.05 27.80 0.83
CA ALA A 151 13.78 26.60 0.06
C ALA A 151 14.84 25.58 0.53
N PRO A 152 14.47 24.37 0.98
CA PRO A 152 15.46 23.32 0.98
C PRO A 152 16.09 23.40 -0.40
N VAL A 153 17.42 23.34 -0.46
CA VAL A 153 18.11 23.10 -1.72
C VAL A 153 17.76 21.66 -2.09
N VAL A 154 16.49 21.41 -2.39
CA VAL A 154 16.10 20.47 -3.39
C VAL A 154 16.71 21.12 -4.61
N HIS A 155 17.83 20.58 -5.07
CA HIS A 155 18.12 20.65 -6.48
C HIS A 155 16.98 19.92 -7.20
N SER A 156 15.79 20.52 -7.25
CA SER A 156 15.00 20.44 -8.46
C SER A 156 15.78 21.34 -9.40
N ALA A 157 16.77 20.71 -10.03
CA ALA A 157 17.27 21.20 -11.29
C ALA A 157 16.03 21.65 -12.11
N PRO A 158 16.09 22.81 -12.79
CA PRO A 158 15.01 23.20 -13.72
C PRO A 158 14.64 21.94 -14.50
N PRO A 159 13.34 21.54 -14.56
CA PRO A 159 12.92 20.16 -14.84
C PRO A 159 13.92 19.56 -15.80
N GLU A 160 14.79 18.70 -15.26
CA GLU A 160 16.11 18.46 -15.86
C GLU A 160 15.86 18.25 -17.34
N ALA A 161 16.35 19.17 -18.19
CA ALA A 161 15.95 19.22 -19.60
C ALA A 161 15.91 17.79 -20.10
N PRO A 162 14.76 17.28 -20.58
CA PRO A 162 14.48 15.86 -20.61
C PRO A 162 15.72 15.14 -21.13
N VAL A 163 16.27 14.21 -20.33
CA VAL A 163 17.45 13.45 -20.77
C VAL A 163 17.07 12.77 -22.08
N ASP A 164 17.49 13.37 -23.18
CA ASP A 164 17.12 13.07 -24.55
C ASP A 164 18.39 12.87 -25.40
N ALA A 165 18.21 12.39 -26.62
CA ALA A 165 19.33 12.07 -27.50
C ALA A 165 20.26 13.26 -27.74
N ALA A 166 19.72 14.49 -27.80
CA ALA A 166 20.48 15.70 -28.07
C ALA A 166 21.33 16.12 -26.86
N ARG A 167 20.77 16.08 -25.66
CA ARG A 167 21.48 16.37 -24.41
C ARG A 167 22.62 15.39 -24.20
N ILE A 168 22.38 14.09 -24.37
CA ILE A 168 23.43 13.07 -24.24
C ILE A 168 24.49 13.20 -25.34
N ALA A 169 24.09 13.55 -26.56
CA ALA A 169 25.04 13.80 -27.66
C ALA A 169 26.02 14.95 -27.36
N SER A 170 25.63 15.92 -26.52
CA SER A 170 26.47 17.06 -26.13
C SER A 170 27.45 16.79 -24.98
N LEU A 171 27.34 15.64 -24.30
CA LEU A 171 28.18 15.33 -23.13
C LEU A 171 29.64 15.10 -23.50
N SER A 172 30.53 15.51 -22.59
CA SER A 172 31.99 15.37 -22.72
C SER A 172 32.53 14.04 -22.21
N PHE A 173 31.77 13.38 -21.31
CA PHE A 173 32.13 12.15 -20.60
C PHE A 173 33.42 12.24 -19.77
N ALA A 174 33.76 13.47 -19.36
CA ALA A 174 34.93 13.75 -18.53
C ALA A 174 34.63 13.65 -17.03
N SER A 175 33.37 13.43 -16.63
CA SER A 175 32.92 13.43 -15.24
C SER A 175 31.97 12.27 -14.91
N PRO A 176 31.90 11.80 -13.65
CA PRO A 176 30.93 10.79 -13.22
C PRO A 176 29.46 11.22 -13.39
N SER A 177 29.17 12.53 -13.40
CA SER A 177 27.83 13.04 -13.66
C SER A 177 27.38 12.81 -15.11
N ASP A 178 28.30 12.87 -16.07
CA ASP A 178 27.98 12.57 -17.47
C ASP A 178 27.64 11.07 -17.64
N ASP A 179 28.36 10.20 -16.93
CA ASP A 179 28.07 8.76 -16.92
C ASP A 179 26.68 8.48 -16.30
N LYS A 180 26.35 9.16 -15.20
CA LYS A 180 25.03 9.04 -14.55
C LYS A 180 23.90 9.42 -15.50
N LEU A 181 24.03 10.53 -16.22
CA LEU A 181 23.04 10.97 -17.20
C LEU A 181 22.88 9.96 -18.36
N ALA A 182 23.98 9.36 -18.81
CA ALA A 182 23.92 8.30 -19.81
C ALA A 182 23.18 7.05 -19.29
N ARG A 183 23.42 6.63 -18.03
CA ARG A 183 22.67 5.52 -17.41
C ARG A 183 21.18 5.85 -17.24
N GLU A 184 20.85 7.07 -16.82
CA GLU A 184 19.45 7.53 -16.75
C GLU A 184 18.76 7.53 -18.13
N TYR A 185 19.50 7.88 -19.19
CA TYR A 185 19.00 7.78 -20.56
C TYR A 185 18.75 6.32 -20.97
N MET A 186 19.71 5.41 -20.71
CA MET A 186 19.55 3.97 -20.97
C MET A 186 18.30 3.42 -20.28
N ARG A 187 18.10 3.76 -19.00
CA ARG A 187 16.92 3.34 -18.23
C ARG A 187 15.61 3.81 -18.86
N LYS A 188 15.53 5.06 -19.33
CA LYS A 188 14.34 5.56 -20.03
C LYS A 188 14.06 4.78 -21.32
N LEU A 189 15.10 4.45 -22.09
CA LEU A 189 14.96 3.64 -23.29
C LEU A 189 14.49 2.22 -22.97
N ALA A 190 15.05 1.62 -21.92
CA ALA A 190 14.69 0.29 -21.46
C ALA A 190 13.21 0.21 -21.03
N ILE A 191 12.72 1.19 -20.26
CA ILE A 191 11.29 1.31 -19.88
C ILE A 191 10.39 1.47 -21.11
N SER A 192 10.79 2.30 -22.08
CA SER A 192 10.06 2.48 -23.33
C SER A 192 9.98 1.18 -24.14
N ALA A 193 11.04 0.37 -24.15
CA ALA A 193 11.09 -0.90 -24.87
C ALA A 193 10.12 -1.94 -24.29
N THR A 194 9.77 -1.84 -22.99
CA THR A 194 8.89 -2.78 -22.26
C THR A 194 7.40 -2.47 -22.26
N SER A 195 6.94 -1.39 -22.93
CA SER A 195 5.50 -1.11 -23.02
C SER A 195 4.72 -2.30 -23.60
N HIS A 196 3.60 -2.67 -22.95
CA HIS A 196 2.83 -3.89 -23.23
C HIS A 196 2.01 -3.83 -24.52
N ASP A 197 1.71 -2.63 -25.03
CA ASP A 197 1.04 -2.41 -26.31
C ASP A 197 1.41 -1.01 -26.86
N PRO A 198 2.65 -0.83 -27.35
CA PRO A 198 3.08 0.48 -27.80
C PRO A 198 2.35 0.83 -29.09
N LYS A 199 1.76 2.02 -29.14
CA LYS A 199 1.22 2.56 -30.40
C LYS A 199 2.33 2.60 -31.46
N PRO A 200 2.03 2.45 -32.77
CA PRO A 200 3.05 2.49 -33.83
C PRO A 200 3.99 3.70 -33.77
N GLU A 201 3.47 4.86 -33.34
CA GLU A 201 4.24 6.09 -33.14
C GLU A 201 5.25 5.98 -31.98
N GLN A 202 4.88 5.28 -30.90
CA GLN A 202 5.76 5.01 -29.75
C GLN A 202 6.86 4.00 -30.10
N LEU A 203 6.55 3.00 -30.93
CA LEU A 203 7.54 2.08 -31.50
C LEU A 203 8.59 2.85 -32.31
N ALA A 204 8.15 3.68 -33.25
CA ALA A 204 9.04 4.48 -34.09
C ALA A 204 9.91 5.44 -33.27
N ALA A 205 9.34 6.08 -32.25
CA ALA A 205 10.09 6.95 -31.33
C ALA A 205 11.14 6.16 -30.52
N SER A 206 10.79 4.96 -30.03
CA SER A 206 11.71 4.09 -29.30
C SER A 206 12.87 3.62 -30.19
N GLU A 207 12.59 3.22 -31.43
CA GLU A 207 13.61 2.83 -32.41
C GLU A 207 14.55 3.98 -32.77
N ALA A 208 14.02 5.19 -32.98
CA ALA A 208 14.83 6.38 -33.22
C ALA A 208 15.74 6.72 -32.02
N ALA A 209 15.23 6.57 -30.81
CA ALA A 209 15.99 6.83 -29.59
C ALA A 209 17.08 5.76 -29.33
N LEU A 210 16.80 4.49 -29.62
CA LEU A 210 17.78 3.39 -29.63
C LEU A 210 18.89 3.63 -30.67
N ALA A 211 18.54 4.09 -31.87
CA ALA A 211 19.51 4.47 -32.89
C ALA A 211 20.41 5.63 -32.41
N GLY A 212 19.84 6.60 -31.70
CA GLY A 212 20.57 7.69 -31.04
C GLY A 212 21.58 7.18 -30.02
N TRP A 213 21.19 6.22 -29.16
CA TRP A 213 22.11 5.57 -28.23
C TRP A 213 23.22 4.79 -28.95
N ASN A 214 22.89 4.01 -29.98
CA ASN A 214 23.90 3.23 -30.70
C ASN A 214 24.95 4.12 -31.40
N ALA A 215 24.51 5.23 -31.99
CA ALA A 215 25.41 6.23 -32.56
C ALA A 215 26.32 6.88 -31.50
N LEU A 216 25.78 7.14 -30.31
CA LEU A 216 26.55 7.59 -29.16
C LEU A 216 27.56 6.55 -28.71
N ALA A 217 27.14 5.31 -28.47
CA ALA A 217 28.01 4.24 -27.98
C ALA A 217 29.20 4.02 -28.92
N ALA A 218 28.97 4.07 -30.25
CA ALA A 218 30.01 3.92 -31.26
C ALA A 218 31.06 5.05 -31.26
N ARG A 219 30.74 6.25 -30.77
CA ARG A 219 31.70 7.39 -30.67
C ARG A 219 32.39 7.48 -29.31
N LEU A 220 31.95 6.72 -28.31
CA LEU A 220 32.60 6.71 -27.00
C LEU A 220 33.93 5.97 -27.09
N LYS A 221 34.91 6.44 -26.31
CA LYS A 221 36.13 5.66 -26.12
C LYS A 221 35.80 4.37 -25.35
N PRO A 222 36.46 3.23 -25.64
CA PRO A 222 36.17 1.95 -24.99
C PRO A 222 36.18 2.02 -23.46
N GLU A 223 37.08 2.80 -22.86
CA GLU A 223 37.22 2.93 -21.41
C GLU A 223 36.05 3.71 -20.79
N ILE A 224 35.49 4.67 -21.53
CA ILE A 224 34.32 5.45 -21.11
C ILE A 224 33.07 4.58 -21.23
N TYR A 225 32.90 3.89 -22.34
CA TYR A 225 31.77 2.97 -22.53
C TYR A 225 31.76 1.90 -21.43
N ALA A 226 32.90 1.26 -21.18
CA ALA A 226 33.08 0.29 -20.10
C ALA A 226 32.65 0.84 -18.75
N ARG A 227 33.10 2.04 -18.39
CA ARG A 227 32.75 2.69 -17.11
C ARG A 227 31.25 2.98 -16.98
N ILE A 228 30.58 3.32 -18.08
CA ILE A 228 29.13 3.57 -18.07
C ILE A 228 28.35 2.28 -17.80
N VAL A 229 28.75 1.15 -18.42
CA VAL A 229 28.04 -0.14 -18.32
C VAL A 229 28.50 -1.03 -17.15
N ASP A 230 29.56 -0.65 -16.42
CA ASP A 230 30.05 -1.31 -15.19
C ASP A 230 29.16 -0.95 -13.99
N ASP A 231 27.91 -1.38 -14.06
CA ASP A 231 26.83 -1.18 -13.10
C ASP A 231 25.69 -2.17 -13.39
N ASP A 232 25.14 -2.82 -12.35
CA ASP A 232 24.09 -3.83 -12.52
C ASP A 232 22.85 -3.28 -13.26
N GLN A 233 22.37 -2.09 -12.86
CA GLN A 233 21.20 -1.49 -13.48
C GLN A 233 21.49 -1.13 -14.93
N ALA A 234 22.65 -0.52 -15.21
CA ALA A 234 23.03 -0.13 -16.56
C ALA A 234 23.17 -1.33 -17.51
N LEU A 235 23.77 -2.44 -17.06
CA LEU A 235 23.90 -3.63 -17.89
C LEU A 235 22.56 -4.32 -18.11
N GLY A 236 21.70 -4.39 -17.09
CA GLY A 236 20.33 -4.89 -17.24
C GLY A 236 19.52 -4.06 -18.24
N ASP A 237 19.61 -2.73 -18.14
CA ASP A 237 18.94 -1.79 -19.06
C ASP A 237 19.47 -1.93 -20.49
N LEU A 238 20.79 -2.13 -20.68
CA LEU A 238 21.40 -2.36 -22.00
C LEU A 238 20.82 -3.61 -22.69
N VAL A 239 20.63 -4.69 -21.94
CA VAL A 239 20.03 -5.92 -22.47
C VAL A 239 18.55 -5.69 -22.78
N LEU A 240 17.82 -5.08 -21.85
CA LEU A 240 16.38 -4.87 -21.97
C LEU A 240 16.02 -3.95 -23.15
N MET A 241 16.78 -2.89 -23.38
CA MET A 241 16.54 -1.97 -24.50
C MET A 241 16.85 -2.60 -25.87
N ASN A 242 17.73 -3.60 -25.94
CA ASN A 242 18.08 -4.33 -27.17
C ASN A 242 17.32 -5.64 -27.35
N SER A 243 16.37 -5.96 -26.46
CA SER A 243 15.67 -7.24 -26.41
C SER A 243 14.70 -7.51 -27.57
N ARG A 244 14.65 -6.64 -28.58
CA ARG A 244 13.78 -6.77 -29.77
C ARG A 244 14.51 -7.34 -30.98
N SER A 245 15.85 -7.38 -30.95
CA SER A 245 16.67 -7.87 -32.06
C SER A 245 17.90 -8.61 -31.53
N ALA A 246 18.01 -9.90 -31.86
CA ALA A 246 19.15 -10.72 -31.47
C ALA A 246 20.47 -10.14 -32.00
N THR A 247 20.48 -9.59 -33.21
CA THR A 247 21.66 -8.93 -33.79
C THR A 247 22.02 -7.64 -33.05
N ALA A 248 21.03 -6.84 -32.65
CA ALA A 248 21.29 -5.62 -31.89
C ALA A 248 21.84 -5.94 -30.50
N LEU A 249 21.25 -6.92 -29.81
CA LEU A 249 21.73 -7.39 -28.51
C LEU A 249 23.16 -7.95 -28.60
N ASP A 250 23.44 -8.77 -29.62
CA ASP A 250 24.76 -9.35 -29.84
C ASP A 250 25.82 -8.26 -30.07
N ASN A 251 25.51 -7.26 -30.90
CA ASN A 251 26.41 -6.13 -31.16
C ASN A 251 26.62 -5.26 -29.91
N ALA A 252 25.57 -5.04 -29.12
CA ALA A 252 25.66 -4.27 -27.88
C ALA A 252 26.56 -4.97 -26.86
N LEU A 253 26.37 -6.28 -26.66
CA LEU A 253 27.17 -7.07 -25.71
C LEU A 253 28.61 -7.29 -26.18
N ALA A 254 28.85 -7.42 -27.49
CA ALA A 254 30.20 -7.50 -28.05
C ALA A 254 31.05 -6.25 -27.76
N GLY A 255 30.42 -5.10 -27.52
CA GLY A 255 31.09 -3.87 -27.11
C GLY A 255 31.43 -3.79 -25.63
N VAL A 256 30.90 -4.69 -24.79
CA VAL A 256 31.11 -4.69 -23.34
C VAL A 256 32.36 -5.50 -23.00
N PRO A 257 33.31 -4.98 -22.19
CA PRO A 257 34.48 -5.75 -21.79
C PRO A 257 34.10 -7.00 -20.98
N GLU A 258 34.79 -8.11 -21.26
CA GLU A 258 34.56 -9.40 -20.59
C GLU A 258 34.57 -9.31 -19.04
N PRO A 259 35.50 -8.57 -18.37
CA PRO A 259 35.48 -8.47 -16.91
C PRO A 259 34.22 -7.78 -16.35
N VAL A 260 33.59 -6.90 -17.13
CA VAL A 260 32.33 -6.23 -16.75
C VAL A 260 31.18 -7.23 -16.86
N LEU A 261 31.10 -7.97 -17.97
CA LEU A 261 30.11 -9.04 -18.16
C LEU A 261 30.21 -10.12 -17.08
N GLN A 262 31.43 -10.47 -16.66
CA GLN A 262 31.65 -11.44 -15.58
C GLN A 262 31.10 -10.96 -14.23
N ARG A 263 31.29 -9.69 -13.88
CA ARG A 263 30.79 -9.12 -12.61
C ARG A 263 29.26 -8.99 -12.59
N HIS A 264 28.67 -8.62 -13.72
CA HIS A 264 27.28 -8.20 -13.80
C HIS A 264 26.39 -9.20 -14.56
N ALA A 265 26.83 -10.46 -14.68
CA ALA A 265 26.17 -11.48 -15.49
C ALA A 265 24.70 -11.71 -15.09
N ASN A 266 24.39 -11.70 -13.78
CA ASN A 266 23.03 -11.86 -13.27
C ASN A 266 22.13 -10.67 -13.64
N ALA A 267 22.67 -9.46 -13.69
CA ALA A 267 21.91 -8.28 -14.10
C ALA A 267 21.58 -8.31 -15.60
N ALA A 268 22.52 -8.76 -16.44
CA ALA A 268 22.26 -9.00 -17.86
C ALA A 268 21.17 -10.07 -18.07
N LEU A 269 21.22 -11.17 -17.31
CA LEU A 269 20.17 -12.20 -17.31
C LEU A 269 18.81 -11.63 -16.91
N ARG A 270 18.77 -10.84 -15.82
CA ARG A 270 17.57 -10.18 -15.30
C ARG A 270 16.92 -9.29 -16.37
N GLY A 271 17.73 -8.52 -17.10
CA GLY A 271 17.26 -7.65 -18.18
C GLY A 271 16.48 -8.41 -19.27
N LEU A 272 16.93 -9.59 -19.70
CA LEU A 272 16.19 -10.38 -20.69
C LEU A 272 15.02 -11.16 -20.07
N ALA A 273 15.22 -11.72 -18.87
CA ALA A 273 14.22 -12.52 -18.17
C ALA A 273 12.95 -11.74 -17.82
N GLN A 274 13.04 -10.42 -17.61
CA GLN A 274 11.88 -9.53 -17.43
C GLN A 274 10.89 -9.54 -18.59
N ARG A 275 11.30 -9.98 -19.78
CA ARG A 275 10.42 -10.13 -20.96
C ARG A 275 10.02 -11.56 -21.24
N ALA A 276 10.55 -12.52 -20.50
CA ALA A 276 10.33 -13.96 -20.70
C ALA A 276 8.95 -14.42 -20.23
N TRP A 277 7.92 -13.60 -20.41
CA TRP A 277 6.54 -13.98 -20.14
C TRP A 277 6.07 -14.89 -21.25
N VAL A 278 5.31 -15.92 -20.90
CA VAL A 278 4.63 -16.75 -21.89
C VAL A 278 3.18 -16.29 -21.93
N GLN A 279 2.75 -15.80 -23.09
CA GLN A 279 1.36 -15.47 -23.37
C GLN A 279 0.70 -16.70 -23.98
N PHE A 280 -0.45 -17.05 -23.42
CA PHE A 280 -1.24 -18.18 -23.90
C PHE A 280 -2.51 -17.62 -24.54
N PRO A 281 -2.67 -17.76 -25.86
CA PRO A 281 -3.80 -17.17 -26.57
C PRO A 281 -5.13 -17.82 -26.14
N HIS A 282 -6.19 -17.01 -26.11
CA HIS A 282 -7.54 -17.52 -25.83
C HIS A 282 -8.13 -18.33 -27.03
N ASP A 283 -7.56 -18.20 -28.24
CA ASP A 283 -8.02 -18.87 -29.47
C ASP A 283 -7.25 -20.20 -29.75
N ALA A 284 -7.89 -21.16 -30.43
CA ALA A 284 -7.44 -22.55 -30.60
C ALA A 284 -6.46 -22.73 -31.75
N SER A 285 -6.27 -21.69 -32.56
CA SER A 285 -5.37 -21.72 -33.72
C SER A 285 -3.97 -21.19 -33.43
N GLU A 286 -3.68 -20.74 -32.20
CA GLU A 286 -2.42 -20.06 -31.87
C GLU A 286 -1.63 -20.83 -30.80
N SER A 287 -0.33 -21.03 -31.05
CA SER A 287 0.60 -21.65 -30.10
C SER A 287 0.99 -20.67 -28.98
N PRO A 288 1.53 -21.15 -27.84
CA PRO A 288 2.09 -20.28 -26.81
C PRO A 288 3.08 -19.27 -27.37
N HIS A 289 2.84 -18.00 -27.10
CA HIS A 289 3.71 -16.90 -27.51
C HIS A 289 4.70 -16.60 -26.38
N TYR A 290 5.96 -17.00 -26.57
CA TYR A 290 7.04 -16.61 -25.69
C TYR A 290 7.46 -15.17 -25.98
N GLY A 291 7.55 -14.33 -24.94
CA GLY A 291 7.88 -12.91 -25.08
C GLY A 291 9.33 -12.61 -25.52
N VAL A 292 10.18 -13.64 -25.58
CA VAL A 292 11.58 -13.57 -26.02
C VAL A 292 11.85 -14.71 -27.00
N SER A 293 12.44 -14.40 -28.16
CA SER A 293 12.79 -15.42 -29.16
C SER A 293 14.03 -16.24 -28.75
N PRO A 294 14.19 -17.47 -29.26
CA PRO A 294 15.36 -18.30 -28.98
C PRO A 294 16.70 -17.65 -29.32
N GLU A 295 16.75 -16.85 -30.39
CA GLU A 295 17.97 -16.19 -30.87
C GLU A 295 18.49 -15.14 -29.89
N LEU A 296 17.59 -14.47 -29.15
CA LEU A 296 17.97 -13.50 -28.12
C LEU A 296 18.65 -14.18 -26.93
N TRP A 297 18.12 -15.33 -26.48
CA TRP A 297 18.75 -16.15 -25.44
C TRP A 297 20.13 -16.64 -25.87
N ARG A 298 20.22 -17.17 -27.10
CA ARG A 298 21.50 -17.61 -27.68
C ARG A 298 22.47 -16.45 -27.86
N ALA A 299 22.01 -15.24 -28.18
CA ALA A 299 22.84 -14.04 -28.22
C ALA A 299 23.39 -13.70 -26.83
N LEU A 300 22.54 -13.67 -25.80
CA LEU A 300 22.96 -13.40 -24.44
C LEU A 300 23.98 -14.43 -23.92
N TRP A 301 23.68 -15.74 -24.00
CA TRP A 301 24.55 -16.81 -23.49
C TRP A 301 25.88 -16.98 -24.22
N ARG A 302 26.06 -16.36 -25.41
CA ARG A 302 27.36 -16.32 -26.08
C ARG A 302 28.36 -15.41 -25.37
N HIS A 303 27.88 -14.37 -24.67
CA HIS A 303 28.72 -13.36 -24.02
C HIS A 303 28.85 -13.56 -22.51
N LEU A 304 27.91 -14.25 -21.88
CA LEU A 304 27.93 -14.47 -20.43
C LEU A 304 28.94 -15.55 -20.02
N PRO A 305 29.57 -15.44 -18.83
CA PRO A 305 30.46 -16.47 -18.31
C PRO A 305 29.70 -17.79 -18.10
N LYS A 306 30.44 -18.91 -18.12
CA LYS A 306 29.87 -20.24 -17.82
C LYS A 306 30.76 -20.94 -16.77
N PRO A 307 30.18 -21.54 -15.71
CA PRO A 307 28.75 -21.60 -15.41
C PRO A 307 28.20 -20.28 -14.85
N MET A 308 26.92 -20.02 -15.13
CA MET A 308 26.11 -18.93 -14.58
C MET A 308 25.41 -19.36 -13.29
N ASP A 309 25.17 -18.39 -12.40
CA ASP A 309 24.27 -18.57 -11.26
C ASP A 309 22.83 -18.20 -11.66
N TYR A 310 21.88 -19.07 -11.37
CA TYR A 310 20.46 -18.91 -11.69
C TYR A 310 19.57 -18.84 -10.43
N ALA A 311 20.15 -18.62 -9.24
CA ALA A 311 19.41 -18.59 -7.99
C ALA A 311 18.27 -17.56 -7.96
N GLU A 312 18.41 -16.42 -8.66
CA GLU A 312 17.35 -15.40 -8.79
C GLU A 312 16.22 -15.81 -9.76
N TRP A 313 16.46 -16.80 -10.63
CA TRP A 313 15.52 -17.23 -11.67
C TRP A 313 15.33 -18.74 -11.68
N PRO A 314 14.87 -19.34 -10.55
CA PRO A 314 14.73 -20.78 -10.42
C PRO A 314 13.67 -21.38 -11.36
N ALA A 315 12.80 -20.54 -11.94
CA ALA A 315 11.72 -20.92 -12.85
C ALA A 315 11.99 -20.60 -14.33
N LEU A 316 13.25 -20.30 -14.69
CA LEU A 316 13.57 -19.84 -16.05
C LEU A 316 13.22 -20.88 -17.12
N ALA A 317 13.34 -22.18 -16.82
CA ALA A 317 13.00 -23.25 -17.76
C ALA A 317 11.52 -23.20 -18.20
N GLY A 318 10.61 -22.84 -17.29
CA GLY A 318 9.18 -22.65 -17.57
C GLY A 318 8.84 -21.39 -18.36
N ARG A 319 9.80 -20.49 -18.56
CA ARG A 319 9.63 -19.17 -19.18
C ARG A 319 10.26 -19.06 -20.57
N ILE A 320 10.97 -20.10 -21.00
CA ILE A 320 11.67 -20.15 -22.29
C ILE A 320 11.27 -21.39 -23.07
N GLN A 321 11.54 -21.39 -24.37
CA GLN A 321 11.19 -22.49 -25.26
C GLN A 321 11.95 -23.77 -24.86
N PRO A 322 11.29 -24.95 -24.85
CA PRO A 322 11.93 -26.22 -24.51
C PRO A 322 13.17 -26.56 -25.35
N GLU A 323 13.24 -26.07 -26.60
CA GLU A 323 14.41 -26.25 -27.47
C GLU A 323 15.70 -25.61 -26.92
N LEU A 324 15.60 -24.66 -25.98
CA LEU A 324 16.75 -24.00 -25.37
C LEU A 324 17.22 -24.68 -24.08
N TRP A 325 16.50 -25.69 -23.58
CA TRP A 325 16.82 -26.27 -22.29
C TRP A 325 18.20 -26.91 -22.27
N ASP A 326 18.61 -27.59 -23.35
CA ASP A 326 19.94 -28.20 -23.40
C ASP A 326 21.06 -27.14 -23.29
N GLU A 327 20.90 -25.98 -23.94
CA GLU A 327 21.80 -24.83 -23.77
C GLU A 327 21.71 -24.18 -22.38
N LEU A 328 20.51 -24.05 -21.80
CA LEU A 328 20.28 -23.51 -20.45
C LEU A 328 20.99 -24.35 -19.38
N PHE A 329 20.85 -25.67 -19.44
CA PHE A 329 21.55 -26.57 -18.51
C PHE A 329 23.06 -26.53 -18.75
N ALA A 330 23.50 -26.40 -20.01
CA ALA A 330 24.92 -26.27 -20.35
C ALA A 330 25.53 -24.92 -19.91
N SER A 331 24.72 -23.87 -19.73
CA SER A 331 25.19 -22.58 -19.21
C SER A 331 25.29 -22.54 -17.69
N GLY A 332 24.87 -23.57 -16.96
CA GLY A 332 25.02 -23.69 -15.50
C GLY A 332 23.71 -23.78 -14.71
N TYR A 333 22.56 -23.83 -15.37
CA TYR A 333 21.27 -23.99 -14.69
C TYR A 333 21.19 -25.34 -13.97
N ALA A 334 20.96 -25.31 -12.65
CA ALA A 334 21.04 -26.48 -11.78
C ALA A 334 19.68 -26.96 -11.23
N ASN A 335 18.59 -26.26 -11.53
CA ASN A 335 17.28 -26.64 -10.99
C ASN A 335 16.65 -27.79 -11.80
N HIS A 336 16.66 -28.98 -11.21
CA HIS A 336 16.11 -30.21 -11.77
C HIS A 336 14.72 -30.58 -11.19
N ASP A 337 14.12 -29.69 -10.39
CA ASP A 337 12.77 -29.86 -9.86
C ASP A 337 11.75 -29.24 -10.83
N ALA A 338 10.88 -30.06 -11.40
CA ALA A 338 9.85 -29.63 -12.35
C ALA A 338 8.86 -28.63 -11.76
N ASP A 339 8.52 -28.72 -10.47
CA ASP A 339 7.55 -27.82 -9.83
C ASP A 339 8.08 -26.38 -9.79
N ALA A 340 9.32 -26.24 -9.32
CA ALA A 340 9.99 -24.95 -9.23
C ALA A 340 10.44 -24.44 -10.61
N ALA A 341 10.93 -25.32 -11.48
CA ALA A 341 11.53 -24.96 -12.75
C ALA A 341 10.52 -24.65 -13.86
N LEU A 342 9.44 -25.44 -13.96
CA LEU A 342 8.49 -25.34 -15.07
C LEU A 342 7.27 -24.46 -14.75
N GLN A 343 6.94 -24.26 -13.47
CA GLN A 343 5.76 -23.50 -13.05
C GLN A 343 4.51 -23.96 -13.81
N CYS A 344 3.80 -23.06 -14.49
CA CYS A 344 2.56 -23.36 -15.21
C CYS A 344 2.73 -23.84 -16.65
N LEU A 345 3.96 -23.85 -17.17
CA LEU A 345 4.22 -24.21 -18.56
C LEU A 345 3.54 -25.53 -18.99
N PRO A 346 3.58 -26.64 -18.23
CA PRO A 346 2.90 -27.87 -18.62
C PRO A 346 1.38 -27.76 -18.75
N SER A 347 0.74 -26.94 -17.90
CA SER A 347 -0.71 -26.69 -17.94
C SER A 347 -1.08 -25.85 -19.15
N ASP A 348 -0.26 -24.85 -19.45
CA ASP A 348 -0.59 -23.79 -20.38
C ASP A 348 -0.21 -24.12 -21.84
N MET A 349 0.77 -25.00 -22.08
CA MET A 349 1.17 -25.46 -23.42
C MET A 349 0.03 -26.16 -24.18
N ASP A 350 -0.04 -26.01 -25.51
CA ASP A 350 -0.88 -26.89 -26.34
C ASP A 350 -0.37 -28.35 -26.30
N ALA A 351 -1.23 -29.31 -26.67
CA ALA A 351 -0.94 -30.72 -26.53
C ALA A 351 0.22 -31.20 -27.41
N ASP A 352 0.42 -30.62 -28.59
CA ASP A 352 1.47 -31.05 -29.51
C ASP A 352 2.83 -30.54 -29.08
N SER A 353 2.92 -29.27 -28.68
CA SER A 353 4.10 -28.70 -28.04
C SER A 353 4.45 -29.46 -26.77
N PHE A 354 3.46 -29.82 -25.94
CA PHE A 354 3.66 -30.61 -24.74
C PHE A 354 4.24 -32.01 -25.04
N LYS A 355 3.64 -32.74 -25.99
CA LYS A 355 4.13 -34.06 -26.41
C LYS A 355 5.56 -33.99 -26.93
N ALA A 356 5.90 -32.95 -27.69
CA ALA A 356 7.25 -32.73 -28.21
C ALA A 356 8.26 -32.44 -27.09
N ALA A 357 7.87 -31.68 -26.07
CA ALA A 357 8.73 -31.34 -24.94
C ALA A 357 8.85 -32.46 -23.89
N TRP A 358 7.89 -33.39 -23.83
CA TRP A 358 7.81 -34.44 -22.80
C TRP A 358 9.08 -35.30 -22.63
N PRO A 359 9.77 -35.77 -23.69
CA PRO A 359 11.03 -36.50 -23.54
C PRO A 359 12.13 -35.66 -22.88
N LEU A 360 12.18 -34.37 -23.21
CA LEU A 360 13.12 -33.42 -22.61
C LEU A 360 12.76 -33.15 -21.14
N MET A 361 11.47 -33.01 -20.81
CA MET A 361 11.01 -32.86 -19.42
C MET A 361 11.48 -34.03 -18.55
N GLN A 362 11.26 -35.26 -19.01
CA GLN A 362 11.70 -36.45 -18.26
C GLN A 362 13.22 -36.56 -18.14
N LYS A 363 13.97 -36.16 -19.17
CA LYS A 363 15.43 -36.18 -19.15
C LYS A 363 16.01 -35.15 -18.18
N ARG A 364 15.38 -33.99 -18.06
CA ARG A 364 15.92 -32.83 -17.33
C ARG A 364 15.38 -32.69 -15.91
N PHE A 365 14.17 -33.17 -15.62
CA PHE A 365 13.55 -32.99 -14.31
C PHE A 365 13.19 -34.34 -13.67
N GLY A 366 13.80 -34.64 -12.52
CA GLY A 366 13.73 -35.96 -11.90
C GLY A 366 12.34 -36.35 -11.41
N ASN A 367 11.52 -35.37 -11.03
CA ASN A 367 10.14 -35.52 -10.58
C ASN A 367 9.10 -35.18 -11.68
N ALA A 368 9.50 -35.09 -12.95
CA ALA A 368 8.56 -34.71 -14.03
C ALA A 368 7.32 -35.62 -14.10
N ARG A 369 7.47 -36.92 -13.81
CA ARG A 369 6.37 -37.90 -13.85
C ARG A 369 5.34 -37.66 -12.75
N GLU A 370 5.73 -36.99 -11.67
CA GLU A 370 4.87 -36.63 -10.54
C GLU A 370 4.32 -35.20 -10.67
N ALA A 371 5.21 -34.24 -10.94
CA ALA A 371 4.89 -32.81 -10.95
C ALA A 371 3.99 -32.41 -12.13
N VAL A 372 4.28 -32.90 -13.33
CA VAL A 372 3.59 -32.44 -14.56
C VAL A 372 2.10 -32.77 -14.58
N PRO A 373 1.65 -34.00 -14.24
CA PRO A 373 0.22 -34.28 -14.12
C PRO A 373 -0.47 -33.37 -13.10
N ARG A 374 0.19 -33.07 -11.98
CA ARG A 374 -0.34 -32.17 -10.94
C ARG A 374 -0.50 -30.75 -11.47
N THR A 375 0.48 -30.24 -12.21
CA THR A 375 0.40 -28.92 -12.84
C THR A 375 -0.73 -28.84 -13.87
N ILE A 376 -0.86 -29.83 -14.76
CA ILE A 376 -1.94 -29.86 -15.77
C ILE A 376 -3.32 -29.88 -15.12
N LEU A 377 -3.46 -30.55 -13.99
CA LEU A 377 -4.73 -30.69 -13.27
C LEU A 377 -4.97 -29.58 -12.24
N SER A 378 -3.99 -28.71 -11.98
CA SER A 378 -4.08 -27.64 -10.97
C SER A 378 -5.28 -26.69 -11.18
N PRO A 379 -5.71 -26.33 -12.42
CA PRO A 379 -6.89 -25.49 -12.60
C PRO A 379 -8.19 -26.12 -12.08
N PHE A 380 -8.22 -27.45 -11.97
CA PHE A 380 -9.37 -28.23 -11.51
C PHE A 380 -9.23 -28.70 -10.06
N ARG A 381 -8.11 -28.40 -9.38
CA ARG A 381 -7.96 -28.71 -7.96
C ARG A 381 -8.83 -27.79 -7.11
N LEU A 382 -9.08 -28.21 -5.88
CA LEU A 382 -9.84 -27.49 -4.87
C LEU A 382 -9.20 -26.11 -4.65
N ILE A 383 -10.00 -25.06 -4.90
CA ILE A 383 -9.78 -23.65 -4.56
C ILE A 383 -8.83 -22.90 -5.55
N GLY A 384 -9.10 -21.60 -5.79
CA GLY A 384 -8.73 -20.85 -7.00
C GLY A 384 -7.47 -20.01 -6.86
N LEU A 385 -6.67 -19.94 -7.93
CA LEU A 385 -5.39 -19.23 -7.92
C LEU A 385 -4.42 -19.82 -6.88
N GLN A 386 -4.13 -21.12 -6.99
CA GLN A 386 -2.84 -21.61 -6.49
C GLN A 386 -1.75 -20.71 -7.05
N HIS A 387 -0.68 -20.41 -6.31
CA HIS A 387 0.47 -19.76 -6.92
C HIS A 387 1.52 -20.81 -7.31
N PRO A 388 1.88 -20.91 -8.60
CA PRO A 388 1.43 -20.07 -9.72
C PRO A 388 0.03 -20.48 -10.23
N ALA A 389 -0.78 -19.48 -10.62
CA ALA A 389 -2.17 -19.67 -11.01
C ALA A 389 -2.22 -20.12 -12.46
N CYS A 390 -2.08 -21.43 -12.67
CA CYS A 390 -2.00 -21.97 -14.01
C CYS A 390 -3.34 -21.87 -14.72
N TYR A 391 -3.31 -21.52 -15.99
CA TYR A 391 -4.51 -21.53 -16.81
C TYR A 391 -4.69 -22.94 -17.36
N ALA A 392 -5.94 -23.41 -17.40
CA ALA A 392 -6.21 -24.60 -18.19
C ALA A 392 -6.06 -24.22 -19.66
N ALA A 393 -5.20 -24.94 -20.39
CA ALA A 393 -5.36 -25.02 -21.84
C ALA A 393 -6.78 -25.51 -22.16
N LYS A 394 -7.23 -25.29 -23.40
CA LYS A 394 -8.57 -25.71 -23.86
C LYS A 394 -8.87 -27.16 -23.48
N ASP A 395 -10.14 -27.47 -23.23
CA ASP A 395 -10.54 -28.81 -22.78
C ASP A 395 -10.01 -29.93 -23.67
N THR A 396 -9.95 -29.73 -24.99
CA THR A 396 -9.39 -30.70 -25.94
C THR A 396 -7.88 -30.88 -25.75
N GLU A 397 -7.14 -29.80 -25.56
CA GLU A 397 -5.69 -29.84 -25.31
C GLU A 397 -5.38 -30.54 -23.98
N THR A 398 -6.11 -30.16 -22.93
CA THR A 398 -5.97 -30.77 -21.61
C THR A 398 -6.31 -32.27 -21.65
N ARG A 399 -7.41 -32.65 -22.33
CA ARG A 399 -7.76 -34.05 -22.57
C ARG A 399 -6.63 -34.81 -23.27
N ASP A 400 -6.10 -34.25 -24.36
CA ASP A 400 -5.11 -34.93 -25.20
C ASP A 400 -3.75 -35.06 -24.50
N LYS A 401 -3.37 -34.09 -23.66
CA LYS A 401 -2.20 -34.18 -22.77
C LYS A 401 -2.35 -35.31 -21.75
N LEU A 402 -3.52 -35.42 -21.10
CA LEU A 402 -3.78 -36.48 -20.12
C LEU A 402 -3.83 -37.88 -20.77
N LEU A 403 -4.47 -38.02 -21.94
CA LEU A 403 -4.48 -39.27 -22.69
C LEU A 403 -3.07 -39.69 -23.12
N PHE A 404 -2.25 -38.72 -23.55
CA PHE A 404 -0.84 -38.99 -23.86
C PHE A 404 -0.09 -39.47 -22.62
N LEU A 405 -0.18 -38.78 -21.47
CA LEU A 405 0.47 -39.19 -20.22
C LEU A 405 0.04 -40.59 -19.76
N ALA A 406 -1.26 -40.91 -19.89
CA ALA A 406 -1.77 -42.25 -19.62
C ALA A 406 -1.14 -43.30 -20.54
N SER A 407 -0.98 -43.01 -21.84
CA SER A 407 -0.30 -43.88 -22.79
C SER A 407 1.19 -44.12 -22.47
N GLN A 408 1.83 -43.18 -21.76
CA GLN A 408 3.22 -43.29 -21.27
C GLN A 408 3.32 -44.05 -19.93
N GLY A 409 2.21 -44.59 -19.42
CA GLY A 409 2.18 -45.32 -18.14
C GLY A 409 2.34 -44.40 -16.93
N ILE A 410 1.77 -43.19 -16.97
CA ILE A 410 1.83 -42.19 -15.88
C ILE A 410 0.44 -41.88 -15.30
N PRO A 411 -0.50 -42.83 -15.12
CA PRO A 411 -1.71 -42.53 -14.35
C PRO A 411 -1.35 -42.56 -12.86
N ARG A 412 -0.71 -41.50 -12.36
CA ARG A 412 -0.51 -41.29 -10.92
C ARG A 412 -1.76 -40.58 -10.39
N PRO A 413 -2.55 -41.21 -9.50
CA PRO A 413 -3.73 -40.57 -8.94
C PRO A 413 -3.36 -39.32 -8.12
N ILE A 414 -4.14 -38.26 -8.28
CA ILE A 414 -3.98 -36.94 -7.67
C ILE A 414 -5.24 -36.63 -6.86
N ARG A 415 -5.04 -36.12 -5.65
CA ARG A 415 -6.13 -35.74 -4.73
C ARG A 415 -6.58 -34.31 -4.94
N GLY A 416 -7.82 -34.07 -4.51
CA GLY A 416 -8.38 -32.72 -4.39
C GLY A 416 -8.85 -32.13 -5.71
N ILE A 417 -9.33 -32.95 -6.65
CA ILE A 417 -9.99 -32.47 -7.88
C ILE A 417 -11.44 -32.10 -7.57
N ASP A 418 -11.83 -30.86 -7.83
CA ASP A 418 -13.22 -30.39 -7.71
C ASP A 418 -13.97 -30.60 -9.03
N ARG A 419 -14.73 -31.69 -9.11
CA ARG A 419 -15.51 -32.01 -10.32
C ARG A 419 -16.53 -30.94 -10.70
N ARG A 420 -16.95 -30.06 -9.78
CA ARG A 420 -17.87 -28.96 -10.10
C ARG A 420 -17.20 -27.90 -10.97
N ARG A 421 -15.87 -27.70 -10.83
CA ARG A 421 -15.10 -26.79 -11.68
C ARG A 421 -15.05 -27.23 -13.14
N LEU A 422 -15.30 -28.51 -13.39
CA LEU A 422 -15.38 -29.01 -14.76
C LEU A 422 -16.64 -28.53 -15.48
N GLY A 423 -17.71 -28.12 -14.79
CA GLY A 423 -18.92 -27.60 -15.43
C GLY A 423 -19.33 -28.36 -16.70
N ASP A 424 -19.44 -27.65 -17.82
CA ASP A 424 -19.75 -28.23 -19.13
C ASP A 424 -18.57 -29.04 -19.74
N SER A 425 -17.33 -28.70 -19.40
CA SER A 425 -16.09 -29.39 -19.79
C SER A 425 -16.01 -30.83 -19.29
N ALA A 426 -16.79 -31.19 -18.27
CA ALA A 426 -16.82 -32.54 -17.68
C ALA A 426 -17.05 -33.64 -18.73
N LYS A 427 -17.86 -33.38 -19.76
CA LYS A 427 -18.14 -34.37 -20.83
C LYS A 427 -16.89 -34.73 -21.64
N VAL A 428 -15.97 -33.78 -21.81
CA VAL A 428 -14.75 -33.94 -22.60
C VAL A 428 -13.58 -34.41 -21.74
N LEU A 429 -13.44 -33.82 -20.55
CA LEU A 429 -12.26 -33.98 -19.70
C LEU A 429 -12.34 -35.18 -18.77
N LEU A 430 -13.49 -35.44 -18.15
CA LEU A 430 -13.61 -36.42 -17.08
C LEU A 430 -13.13 -37.83 -17.48
N PRO A 431 -13.42 -38.36 -18.69
CA PRO A 431 -12.89 -39.65 -19.11
C PRO A 431 -11.36 -39.72 -19.13
N ALA A 432 -10.70 -38.63 -19.54
CA ALA A 432 -9.23 -38.53 -19.59
C ALA A 432 -8.62 -38.26 -18.20
N MET A 433 -9.35 -37.59 -17.31
CA MET A 433 -8.92 -37.30 -15.94
C MET A 433 -9.06 -38.51 -15.01
N ASN A 434 -10.05 -39.38 -15.21
CA ASN A 434 -10.36 -40.50 -14.30
C ASN A 434 -9.14 -41.34 -13.86
N PRO A 435 -8.16 -41.69 -14.73
CA PRO A 435 -6.96 -42.42 -14.32
C PRO A 435 -6.05 -41.65 -13.35
N PHE A 436 -6.20 -40.33 -13.29
CA PHE A 436 -5.41 -39.41 -12.47
C PHE A 436 -6.17 -38.90 -11.25
N ILE A 437 -7.41 -39.33 -11.01
CA ILE A 437 -8.18 -38.91 -9.85
C ILE A 437 -8.02 -39.95 -8.74
N ASP A 438 -7.54 -39.52 -7.57
CA ASP A 438 -7.60 -40.30 -6.34
C ASP A 438 -8.87 -39.96 -5.55
N ASP A 439 -9.93 -40.75 -5.74
CA ASP A 439 -11.15 -40.69 -4.93
C ASP A 439 -11.07 -41.52 -3.64
N THR A 440 -9.90 -42.09 -3.30
CA THR A 440 -9.79 -42.92 -2.11
C THR A 440 -10.15 -42.07 -0.88
N PRO A 441 -11.14 -42.50 -0.07
CA PRO A 441 -11.57 -41.75 1.11
C PRO A 441 -10.38 -41.33 1.94
N ALA A 442 -10.43 -40.10 2.47
CA ALA A 442 -9.42 -39.60 3.39
C ALA A 442 -9.19 -40.64 4.50
N GLY A 443 -7.93 -40.99 4.74
CA GLY A 443 -7.55 -41.80 5.89
C GLY A 443 -7.73 -40.99 7.18
N ARG A 444 -7.00 -41.36 8.23
CA ARG A 444 -6.93 -40.48 9.41
C ARG A 444 -6.28 -39.15 9.01
N PRO A 445 -6.80 -38.00 9.48
CA PRO A 445 -6.22 -36.71 9.16
C PRO A 445 -4.76 -36.65 9.66
N ARG A 446 -3.86 -36.25 8.76
CA ARG A 446 -2.46 -35.93 9.03
C ARG A 446 -2.32 -34.64 9.84
N LEU A 447 -3.02 -33.58 9.45
CA LEU A 447 -3.02 -32.30 10.17
C LEU A 447 -4.26 -32.25 11.06
N VAL A 448 -4.04 -31.99 12.34
CA VAL A 448 -5.10 -31.85 13.32
C VAL A 448 -4.91 -30.59 14.15
N ASP A 449 -6.00 -30.01 14.64
CA ASP A 449 -5.94 -28.87 15.55
C ASP A 449 -5.02 -29.18 16.74
N ALA A 450 -4.23 -28.18 17.11
CA ALA A 450 -3.30 -28.28 18.21
C ALA A 450 -3.66 -27.27 19.30
N ASN A 451 -3.69 -27.73 20.55
CA ASN A 451 -3.82 -26.81 21.68
C ASN A 451 -2.61 -25.91 21.79
N VAL A 452 -2.85 -24.65 22.15
CA VAL A 452 -1.81 -23.68 22.46
C VAL A 452 -1.26 -23.93 23.87
N ASN A 453 0.06 -23.89 24.01
CA ASN A 453 0.84 -24.25 25.18
C ASN A 453 1.74 -23.08 25.62
N CYS A 454 1.20 -21.86 25.64
CA CYS A 454 1.86 -20.68 26.18
C CYS A 454 0.92 -19.91 27.11
N ARG A 455 1.49 -19.09 28.00
CA ARG A 455 0.76 -18.21 28.90
C ARG A 455 0.83 -16.79 28.38
N PHE A 456 -0.23 -16.02 28.60
CA PHE A 456 -0.21 -14.62 28.22
C PHE A 456 -0.88 -13.76 29.28
N GLU A 457 -0.16 -12.71 29.67
CA GLU A 457 -0.70 -11.56 30.37
C GLU A 457 -0.29 -10.30 29.61
N LEU A 458 -1.23 -9.38 29.43
CA LEU A 458 -0.89 -8.08 28.87
C LEU A 458 -0.13 -7.30 29.94
N SER A 459 1.20 -7.24 29.83
CA SER A 459 2.02 -6.43 30.73
C SER A 459 1.82 -4.93 30.46
N ASP A 460 2.28 -4.08 31.37
CA ASP A 460 2.28 -2.63 31.13
C ASP A 460 3.26 -2.21 30.02
N VAL A 461 4.31 -3.02 29.78
CA VAL A 461 5.27 -2.80 28.70
C VAL A 461 4.58 -3.01 27.35
N LEU A 462 3.98 -4.19 27.14
CA LEU A 462 3.24 -4.51 25.91
C LEU A 462 2.04 -3.60 25.72
N TYR A 463 1.32 -3.27 26.80
CA TYR A 463 0.19 -2.33 26.74
C TYR A 463 0.63 -0.97 26.21
N ARG A 464 1.71 -0.39 26.76
CA ARG A 464 2.23 0.91 26.30
C ARG A 464 2.81 0.83 24.90
N GLU A 465 3.43 -0.29 24.53
CA GLU A 465 3.94 -0.49 23.18
C GLU A 465 2.78 -0.46 22.17
N LEU A 466 1.70 -1.19 22.41
CA LEU A 466 0.50 -1.19 21.55
C LEU A 466 -0.19 0.19 21.48
N LEU A 467 -0.10 1.00 22.55
CA LEU A 467 -0.65 2.37 22.56
C LEU A 467 0.18 3.38 21.78
N ASN A 468 1.51 3.27 21.87
CA ASN A 468 2.45 4.27 21.35
C ASN A 468 2.96 3.94 19.96
N ASN A 469 3.07 2.65 19.63
CA ASN A 469 3.54 2.15 18.35
C ASN A 469 2.37 1.53 17.62
N THR A 470 1.52 2.37 17.04
CA THR A 470 0.31 1.93 16.35
C THR A 470 0.57 1.50 14.92
N VAL A 471 1.84 1.33 14.50
CA VAL A 471 2.19 0.95 13.14
C VAL A 471 3.25 -0.15 13.06
N VAL A 472 3.09 -1.02 12.07
CA VAL A 472 4.10 -1.99 11.60
C VAL A 472 4.78 -1.42 10.36
N LYS A 473 6.10 -1.61 10.21
CA LYS A 473 6.88 -1.04 9.10
C LYS A 473 7.44 -2.12 8.19
N ASN A 474 7.49 -1.84 6.90
CA ASN A 474 8.21 -2.71 5.96
C ASN A 474 9.72 -2.70 6.26
N ALA A 475 10.31 -3.88 6.49
CA ALA A 475 11.74 -4.04 6.77
C ALA A 475 12.65 -3.80 5.55
N ALA A 476 12.11 -3.83 4.32
CA ALA A 476 12.90 -3.73 3.09
C ALA A 476 13.28 -2.28 2.71
N ASP A 477 12.42 -1.29 2.96
CA ASP A 477 12.65 0.12 2.59
C ASP A 477 12.25 1.14 3.68
N GLY A 478 11.50 0.72 4.71
CA GLY A 478 11.03 1.59 5.79
C GLY A 478 10.06 2.70 5.38
N THR A 479 9.63 2.73 4.11
CA THR A 479 8.83 3.82 3.54
C THR A 479 7.33 3.60 3.70
N MET A 480 6.90 2.35 3.87
CA MET A 480 5.49 1.98 4.02
C MET A 480 5.23 1.41 5.41
N SER A 481 4.14 1.87 6.04
CA SER A 481 3.72 1.46 7.38
C SER A 481 2.21 1.29 7.46
N VAL A 482 1.76 0.24 8.14
CA VAL A 482 0.33 -0.02 8.38
C VAL A 482 -0.04 0.16 9.81
N ARG A 483 -1.26 0.63 10.04
CA ARG A 483 -1.83 0.69 11.38
C ARG A 483 -2.03 -0.73 11.92
N ILE A 484 -1.73 -0.92 13.20
CA ILE A 484 -2.09 -2.15 13.91
C ILE A 484 -3.60 -2.12 14.11
N GLU A 485 -4.28 -3.02 13.41
CA GLU A 485 -5.73 -3.23 13.44
C GLU A 485 -6.06 -4.54 14.17
N THR A 486 -5.19 -5.54 14.00
CA THR A 486 -5.40 -6.89 14.53
C THR A 486 -4.27 -7.34 15.45
N VAL A 487 -4.64 -8.20 16.39
CA VAL A 487 -3.72 -8.86 17.33
C VAL A 487 -4.13 -10.31 17.48
N GLN A 488 -3.15 -11.21 17.47
CA GLN A 488 -3.32 -12.64 17.75
C GLN A 488 -2.19 -13.15 18.65
N LEU A 489 -2.49 -14.05 19.58
CA LEU A 489 -1.52 -14.75 20.40
C LEU A 489 -0.87 -15.90 19.61
N VAL A 490 0.46 -15.94 19.62
CA VAL A 490 1.25 -17.00 18.96
C VAL A 490 2.27 -17.62 19.93
N GLU A 491 2.52 -18.92 19.80
CA GLU A 491 3.55 -19.64 20.54
C GLU A 491 4.92 -19.29 19.97
N ILE A 492 5.89 -19.06 20.85
CA ILE A 492 7.29 -18.93 20.46
C ILE A 492 8.03 -20.21 20.92
N PRO A 493 8.67 -20.95 20.00
CA PRO A 493 9.37 -22.18 20.33
C PRO A 493 10.38 -22.02 21.48
N GLY A 494 10.21 -22.84 22.51
CA GLY A 494 11.09 -22.84 23.69
C GLY A 494 10.78 -21.77 24.72
N ASP A 495 9.74 -20.95 24.50
CA ASP A 495 9.26 -19.96 25.46
C ASP A 495 7.96 -20.41 26.13
N ALA A 496 7.77 -20.02 27.39
CA ALA A 496 6.55 -20.32 28.14
C ALA A 496 5.48 -19.24 27.93
N ASP A 497 5.89 -18.05 27.50
CA ASP A 497 5.03 -16.91 27.28
C ASP A 497 4.69 -16.77 25.78
N CYS A 498 3.47 -16.33 25.47
CA CYS A 498 3.03 -16.11 24.09
C CYS A 498 3.60 -14.81 23.54
N GLY A 499 3.90 -14.79 22.24
CA GLY A 499 4.09 -13.56 21.48
C GLY A 499 2.76 -12.98 20.99
N LEU A 500 2.81 -11.73 20.52
CA LEU A 500 1.72 -11.04 19.83
C LEU A 500 2.04 -10.93 18.34
N LEU A 501 1.31 -11.63 17.50
CA LEU A 501 1.25 -11.30 16.08
C LEU A 501 0.38 -10.05 15.93
N VAL A 502 0.98 -8.95 15.49
CA VAL A 502 0.31 -7.68 15.27
C VAL A 502 0.42 -7.26 13.82
N GLY A 503 -0.61 -6.61 13.30
CA GLY A 503 -0.55 -6.03 11.97
C GLY A 503 -1.87 -5.44 11.53
N GLY A 504 -1.96 -5.19 10.24
CA GLY A 504 -3.13 -4.60 9.63
C GLY A 504 -2.87 -4.29 8.17
N SER A 505 -3.80 -3.57 7.57
CA SER A 505 -3.74 -3.22 6.16
C SER A 505 -3.68 -1.71 5.97
N SER A 506 -2.91 -1.23 5.01
CA SER A 506 -3.09 0.08 4.41
C SER A 506 -3.88 -0.17 3.16
N GLN A 507 -5.16 0.18 3.21
CA GLN A 507 -5.89 0.38 1.97
C GLN A 507 -5.31 1.64 1.33
N ILE A 508 -4.51 1.45 0.29
CA ILE A 508 -4.28 2.55 -0.65
C ILE A 508 -5.63 2.76 -1.33
N GLU A 509 -6.09 3.99 -1.40
CA GLU A 509 -7.35 4.30 -2.08
C GLU A 509 -7.26 3.80 -3.52
N GLY A 510 -8.34 3.17 -4.01
CA GLY A 510 -8.46 3.02 -5.44
C GLY A 510 -8.55 4.42 -6.03
N TYR A 511 -7.66 4.78 -6.95
CA TYR A 511 -7.77 6.06 -7.63
C TYR A 511 -9.16 6.16 -8.26
N VAL A 512 -9.80 7.32 -8.11
CA VAL A 512 -11.09 7.60 -8.73
C VAL A 512 -10.95 7.37 -10.24
N SER A 513 -11.67 6.37 -10.77
CA SER A 513 -11.78 6.18 -12.22
C SER A 513 -12.69 7.28 -12.77
N GLY A 514 -12.27 7.98 -13.83
CA GLY A 514 -13.02 9.08 -14.40
C GLY A 514 -12.15 10.28 -14.76
N ALA A 515 -12.78 11.40 -15.09
CA ALA A 515 -12.11 12.67 -15.29
C ALA A 515 -11.75 13.28 -13.93
N VAL A 516 -10.46 13.42 -13.65
CA VAL A 516 -9.93 14.11 -12.47
C VAL A 516 -9.43 15.49 -12.89
N ASP A 517 -9.92 16.53 -12.22
CA ASP A 517 -9.52 17.91 -12.51
C ASP A 517 -8.10 18.16 -12.01
N THR A 518 -7.18 18.47 -12.92
CA THR A 518 -5.84 18.95 -12.59
C THR A 518 -5.70 20.42 -12.96
N PHE A 519 -4.69 21.11 -12.43
CA PHE A 519 -4.38 22.48 -12.84
C PHE A 519 -3.91 22.60 -14.31
N THR A 520 -3.76 21.49 -15.03
CA THR A 520 -3.51 21.42 -16.48
C THR A 520 -4.72 20.94 -17.29
N GLY A 521 -5.89 20.79 -16.66
CA GLY A 521 -7.14 20.32 -17.26
C GLY A 521 -7.59 18.96 -16.72
N PRO A 522 -8.81 18.49 -17.09
CA PRO A 522 -9.30 17.18 -16.69
C PRO A 522 -8.46 16.07 -17.33
N GLU A 523 -7.83 15.24 -16.51
CA GLU A 523 -7.15 14.02 -16.95
C GLU A 523 -8.10 12.83 -16.79
N LEU A 524 -8.28 12.06 -17.85
CA LEU A 524 -9.06 10.82 -17.78
C LEU A 524 -8.16 9.72 -17.19
N ASN A 525 -8.48 9.24 -16.00
CA ASN A 525 -7.82 8.08 -15.40
C ASN A 525 -8.58 6.81 -15.82
N PRO A 526 -8.09 6.03 -16.81
CA PRO A 526 -8.92 5.08 -17.55
C PRO A 526 -9.19 3.75 -16.84
N ALA A 527 -8.60 3.52 -15.66
CA ALA A 527 -8.85 2.32 -14.86
C ALA A 527 -8.90 2.67 -13.38
N PRO A 528 -9.83 2.09 -12.59
CA PRO A 528 -9.63 2.02 -11.15
C PRO A 528 -8.34 1.22 -10.95
N SER A 529 -7.26 1.91 -10.59
CA SER A 529 -6.14 1.22 -9.95
C SER A 529 -6.75 0.63 -8.69
N CYS A 530 -6.91 -0.68 -8.64
CA CYS A 530 -7.13 -1.39 -7.40
C CYS A 530 -5.75 -1.64 -6.82
N PRO A 531 -5.18 -0.75 -6.00
CA PRO A 531 -3.98 -1.12 -5.31
C PRO A 531 -4.35 -2.32 -4.45
N ASP A 532 -3.62 -3.43 -4.60
CA ASP A 532 -3.76 -4.53 -3.68
C ASP A 532 -3.55 -3.99 -2.25
N PRO A 533 -4.42 -4.37 -1.29
CA PRO A 533 -4.26 -3.93 0.07
C PRO A 533 -2.87 -4.33 0.52
N SER A 534 -2.14 -3.33 0.94
CA SER A 534 -0.77 -3.46 1.34
C SER A 534 -0.85 -3.81 2.83
N ASP A 535 -0.47 -5.02 3.22
CA ASP A 535 -0.63 -5.53 4.58
C ASP A 535 0.68 -6.08 5.14
N TRP A 536 0.92 -5.88 6.44
CA TRP A 536 2.16 -6.28 7.10
C TRP A 536 1.93 -6.72 8.54
N TYR A 537 2.77 -7.67 8.95
CA TYR A 537 2.77 -8.24 10.28
C TYR A 537 4.14 -8.28 10.90
N GLU A 538 4.16 -8.21 12.22
CA GLU A 538 5.32 -8.46 13.06
C GLU A 538 4.89 -9.38 14.21
N VAL A 539 5.81 -10.22 14.71
CA VAL A 539 5.59 -10.90 15.99
C VAL A 539 6.35 -10.16 17.08
N TRP A 540 5.61 -9.63 18.05
CA TRP A 540 6.16 -8.94 19.22
C TRP A 540 6.32 -9.93 20.38
N HIS A 541 7.50 -9.92 20.98
CA HIS A 541 7.85 -10.79 22.07
C HIS A 541 8.42 -9.99 23.24
N GLU A 542 7.80 -10.06 24.41
CA GLU A 542 8.35 -9.41 25.58
C GLU A 542 9.42 -10.29 26.25
N ARG A 543 10.65 -9.78 26.32
CA ARG A 543 11.73 -10.43 27.05
C ARG A 543 12.51 -9.41 27.86
N GLY A 544 12.63 -9.66 29.18
CA GLY A 544 13.38 -8.79 30.08
C GLY A 544 12.83 -7.36 30.18
N GLY A 545 11.50 -7.18 30.08
CA GLY A 545 10.84 -5.88 30.14
C GLY A 545 11.02 -5.02 28.88
N LYS A 546 11.35 -5.63 27.75
CA LYS A 546 11.46 -5.00 26.43
C LYS A 546 10.71 -5.82 25.39
N VAL A 547 10.19 -5.15 24.37
CA VAL A 547 9.55 -5.80 23.22
C VAL A 547 10.60 -6.03 22.14
N GLU A 548 10.89 -7.31 21.87
CA GLU A 548 11.64 -7.78 20.72
C GLU A 548 10.67 -7.96 19.53
N ARG A 549 11.08 -7.55 18.33
CA ARG A 549 10.30 -7.71 17.10
C ARG A 549 10.91 -8.84 16.27
N LEU A 550 10.15 -9.90 16.06
CA LEU A 550 10.53 -11.06 15.28
C LEU A 550 9.94 -10.95 13.88
N ASN A 551 10.73 -11.35 12.88
CA ASN A 551 10.34 -11.26 11.48
C ASN A 551 9.29 -12.30 11.11
N THR A 552 8.50 -11.99 10.09
CA THR A 552 7.58 -12.91 9.45
C THR A 552 7.47 -12.57 7.96
N ASP A 553 7.07 -13.55 7.14
CA ASP A 553 6.72 -13.36 5.73
C ASP A 553 5.21 -13.30 5.50
N LEU A 554 4.44 -13.09 6.58
CA LEU A 554 3.04 -12.71 6.51
C LEU A 554 2.91 -11.30 5.92
N GLY A 555 1.96 -11.14 5.00
CA GLY A 555 1.62 -9.89 4.34
C GLY A 555 2.06 -9.81 2.87
N GLY A 556 1.67 -8.74 2.20
CA GLY A 556 2.03 -8.45 0.81
C GLY A 556 1.09 -9.02 -0.25
N GLU A 557 -0.21 -9.23 0.07
CA GLU A 557 -1.37 -9.56 -0.80
C GLU A 557 -2.41 -10.47 -0.08
N ASP A 558 -2.03 -11.08 1.04
CA ASP A 558 -2.79 -12.16 1.68
C ASP A 558 -3.80 -11.67 2.76
N ASN A 559 -3.76 -10.39 3.18
CA ASN A 559 -4.49 -9.83 4.36
C ASN A 559 -4.19 -10.60 5.67
N VAL A 560 -4.56 -10.03 6.83
CA VAL A 560 -4.35 -10.73 8.11
C VAL A 560 -5.22 -11.98 8.09
N PRO A 561 -4.62 -13.16 8.23
CA PRO A 561 -5.38 -14.39 8.24
C PRO A 561 -5.37 -14.98 9.64
N ARG A 562 -6.49 -15.57 10.00
CA ARG A 562 -6.62 -16.43 11.16
C ARG A 562 -5.56 -17.53 11.13
N LEU A 563 -4.52 -17.45 11.96
CA LEU A 563 -3.50 -18.51 12.06
C LEU A 563 -3.92 -19.59 13.05
N ILE A 564 -4.17 -20.79 12.58
CA ILE A 564 -4.65 -21.90 13.42
C ILE A 564 -3.47 -22.79 13.80
N PRO A 565 -3.18 -23.01 15.10
CA PRO A 565 -2.16 -23.96 15.52
C PRO A 565 -2.56 -25.38 15.14
N VAL A 566 -1.68 -26.09 14.43
CA VAL A 566 -1.90 -27.48 13.99
C VAL A 566 -0.70 -28.36 14.27
N LYS A 567 -0.95 -29.67 14.36
CA LYS A 567 0.08 -30.70 14.54
C LYS A 567 0.01 -31.71 13.41
N ASP A 568 1.16 -32.04 12.84
CA ASP A 568 1.33 -33.18 11.94
C ASP A 568 1.41 -34.48 12.77
N THR A 569 0.45 -35.36 12.59
CA THR A 569 0.34 -36.64 13.31
C THR A 569 1.39 -37.66 12.88
N VAL A 570 2.01 -37.48 11.71
CA VAL A 570 3.06 -38.37 11.19
C VAL A 570 4.42 -37.97 11.76
N THR A 571 4.76 -36.68 11.68
CA THR A 571 6.10 -36.19 12.10
C THR A 571 6.13 -35.69 13.55
N GLY A 572 4.97 -35.41 14.15
CA GLY A 572 4.84 -34.78 15.46
C GLY A 572 5.13 -33.28 15.47
N ARG A 573 5.55 -32.69 14.33
CA ARG A 573 5.88 -31.26 14.20
C ARG A 573 4.63 -30.39 14.29
N ARG A 574 4.82 -29.15 14.75
CA ARG A 574 3.76 -28.14 14.89
C ARG A 574 3.92 -27.06 13.82
N TYR A 575 2.80 -26.57 13.34
CA TYR A 575 2.71 -25.52 12.32
C TYR A 575 1.60 -24.53 12.70
N TYR A 576 1.60 -23.38 12.05
CA TYR A 576 0.43 -22.50 11.97
C TYR A 576 -0.21 -22.66 10.61
N LEU A 577 -1.52 -22.82 10.55
CA LEU A 577 -2.27 -23.01 9.31
C LEU A 577 -3.07 -21.74 9.02
N HIS A 578 -2.81 -21.14 7.87
CA HIS A 578 -3.62 -20.09 7.30
C HIS A 578 -4.76 -20.75 6.50
N ASP A 579 -5.97 -20.22 6.64
CA ASP A 579 -7.20 -20.69 5.99
C ASP A 579 -7.28 -20.48 4.46
N GLY A 580 -6.31 -19.79 3.85
CA GLY A 580 -6.25 -19.51 2.41
C GLY A 580 -7.16 -18.40 1.90
N GLU A 581 -7.79 -17.59 2.76
CA GLU A 581 -8.60 -16.45 2.31
C GLU A 581 -7.72 -15.29 1.81
N GLN A 582 -8.06 -14.69 0.66
CA GLN A 582 -7.44 -13.45 0.16
C GLN A 582 -8.52 -12.38 -0.05
N ASN A 583 -8.41 -11.25 0.64
CA ASN A 583 -9.37 -10.14 0.57
C ASN A 583 -8.90 -8.98 -0.34
N GLY A 584 -8.39 -9.29 -1.53
CA GLY A 584 -8.14 -8.27 -2.57
C GLY A 584 -9.46 -7.79 -3.20
N LYS A 585 -9.72 -6.47 -3.23
CA LYS A 585 -10.99 -5.89 -3.72
C LYS A 585 -11.31 -6.23 -5.19
N CYS A 586 -10.30 -6.54 -6.01
CA CYS A 586 -10.48 -6.76 -7.45
C CYS A 586 -10.21 -8.20 -7.91
N HIS A 587 -9.41 -8.98 -7.16
CA HIS A 587 -9.12 -10.39 -7.47
C HIS A 587 -8.99 -11.29 -6.24
N GLY A 588 -9.82 -11.10 -5.20
CA GLY A 588 -9.89 -12.02 -4.06
C GLY A 588 -10.21 -13.45 -4.52
N GLY A 589 -9.18 -14.28 -4.65
CA GLY A 589 -9.27 -15.71 -4.91
C GLY A 589 -8.99 -16.47 -3.63
N ARG A 590 -9.85 -17.43 -3.29
CA ARG A 590 -9.56 -18.32 -2.16
C ARG A 590 -8.48 -19.32 -2.59
N ARG A 591 -7.49 -19.59 -1.75
CA ARG A 591 -6.46 -20.63 -1.91
C ARG A 591 -6.72 -21.83 -1.00
N LEU A 592 -6.09 -22.98 -1.27
CA LEU A 592 -6.01 -24.04 -0.26
C LEU A 592 -5.28 -23.49 0.97
N PRO A 593 -5.70 -23.87 2.19
CA PRO A 593 -4.94 -23.58 3.39
C PRO A 593 -3.46 -23.90 3.25
N PHE A 594 -2.60 -23.12 3.88
CA PHE A 594 -1.15 -23.33 3.82
C PHE A 594 -0.49 -23.08 5.16
N THR A 595 0.69 -23.67 5.35
CA THR A 595 1.33 -23.70 6.67
C THR A 595 2.46 -22.69 6.79
N PHE A 596 2.63 -22.17 8.00
CA PHE A 596 3.78 -21.41 8.47
C PHE A 596 4.50 -22.23 9.54
N GLU A 597 5.82 -22.09 9.60
CA GLU A 597 6.65 -22.69 10.64
C GLU A 597 7.70 -21.70 11.14
N TRP A 598 8.12 -21.90 12.39
CA TRP A 598 9.23 -21.15 12.95
C TRP A 598 10.56 -21.64 12.38
N LYS A 599 11.34 -20.73 11.78
CA LYS A 599 12.66 -20.98 11.20
C LYS A 599 13.71 -20.06 11.80
N GLN A 600 14.95 -20.54 11.85
CA GLN A 600 16.10 -19.68 12.12
C GLN A 600 16.46 -18.90 10.86
N SER A 601 16.55 -17.57 10.96
CA SER A 601 17.01 -16.67 9.91
C SER A 601 18.29 -15.94 10.35
N PRO A 602 19.04 -15.29 9.44
CA PRO A 602 20.18 -14.45 9.80
C PRO A 602 19.85 -13.35 10.83
N GLN A 603 18.60 -12.89 10.86
CA GLN A 603 18.07 -11.86 11.76
C GLN A 603 17.49 -12.43 13.06
N GLY A 604 17.52 -13.76 13.25
CA GLY A 604 16.96 -14.45 14.41
C GLY A 604 15.79 -15.37 14.05
N LEU A 605 15.03 -15.78 15.07
CA LEU A 605 13.86 -16.64 14.91
C LEU A 605 12.75 -15.89 14.16
N ALA A 606 12.16 -16.51 13.14
CA ALA A 606 11.13 -15.90 12.29
C ALA A 606 10.00 -16.89 11.98
N LEU A 607 8.76 -16.40 11.89
CA LEU A 607 7.60 -17.20 11.50
C LEU A 607 7.43 -17.11 9.98
N MET A 608 7.76 -18.18 9.27
CA MET A 608 7.88 -18.18 7.82
C MET A 608 6.93 -19.19 7.15
N LYS A 609 6.36 -18.83 6.01
CA LYS A 609 5.60 -19.69 5.11
C LYS A 609 6.41 -20.93 4.77
N ASN A 610 5.74 -22.07 4.83
CA ASN A 610 6.31 -23.33 4.44
C ASN A 610 6.12 -23.53 2.93
N THR A 611 7.13 -23.14 2.17
CA THR A 611 7.17 -23.26 0.71
C THR A 611 7.74 -24.59 0.21
N ALA A 612 8.14 -25.50 1.10
CA ALA A 612 9.00 -26.64 0.77
C ALA A 612 8.44 -28.01 1.18
N SER A 613 7.11 -28.16 1.32
CA SER A 613 6.52 -29.47 1.67
C SER A 613 5.28 -29.80 0.82
N PRO A 614 5.49 -30.30 -0.42
CA PRO A 614 4.42 -30.87 -1.25
C PRO A 614 3.57 -31.91 -0.50
N ASP A 615 4.20 -32.66 0.42
CA ASP A 615 3.50 -33.68 1.21
C ASP A 615 2.46 -33.11 2.20
N LEU A 616 2.67 -31.90 2.72
CA LEU A 616 1.68 -31.23 3.60
C LEU A 616 0.53 -30.64 2.78
N GLU A 617 0.84 -30.09 1.61
CA GLU A 617 -0.16 -29.61 0.67
C GLU A 617 -1.04 -30.76 0.17
N ASP A 618 -0.44 -31.88 -0.25
CA ASP A 618 -1.17 -33.08 -0.66
C ASP A 618 -1.98 -33.70 0.48
N ALA A 619 -1.51 -33.58 1.73
CA ALA A 619 -2.29 -33.96 2.90
C ALA A 619 -3.50 -33.05 3.12
N LEU A 620 -3.38 -31.74 2.91
CA LEU A 620 -4.53 -30.83 2.95
C LEU A 620 -5.51 -31.15 1.83
N TYR A 621 -5.04 -31.41 0.60
CA TYR A 621 -5.90 -31.90 -0.48
C TYR A 621 -6.60 -33.21 -0.19
N ALA A 622 -6.01 -34.06 0.65
CA ALA A 622 -6.62 -35.31 1.09
C ALA A 622 -7.68 -35.11 2.18
N GLN A 623 -7.55 -34.09 3.02
CA GLN A 623 -8.41 -33.85 4.19
C GLN A 623 -9.49 -32.80 3.92
N CYS A 624 -9.29 -31.94 2.93
CA CYS A 624 -10.13 -30.80 2.65
C CYS A 624 -11.08 -31.06 1.50
N THR A 625 -12.29 -30.51 1.63
CA THR A 625 -13.33 -30.45 0.61
C THR A 625 -13.83 -29.02 0.52
N PHE A 626 -14.51 -28.67 -0.58
CA PHE A 626 -15.08 -27.33 -0.74
C PHE A 626 -16.60 -27.45 -0.87
N ASP A 627 -17.34 -26.57 -0.20
CA ASP A 627 -18.78 -26.41 -0.40
C ASP A 627 -19.10 -24.92 -0.54
N GLN A 628 -19.97 -24.58 -1.51
CA GLN A 628 -20.34 -23.19 -1.80
C GLN A 628 -21.08 -22.52 -0.62
N LYS A 629 -21.64 -23.30 0.30
CA LYS A 629 -22.34 -22.77 1.49
C LYS A 629 -21.47 -22.70 2.74
N THR A 630 -20.47 -23.57 2.89
CA THR A 630 -19.69 -23.73 4.14
C THR A 630 -18.19 -23.47 3.98
N ASN A 631 -17.76 -22.93 2.83
CA ASN A 631 -16.35 -22.65 2.50
C ASN A 631 -15.51 -23.95 2.42
N VAL A 632 -14.20 -23.86 2.70
CA VAL A 632 -13.30 -25.01 2.75
C VAL A 632 -13.56 -25.76 4.05
N HIS A 633 -13.85 -27.06 3.95
CA HIS A 633 -14.04 -27.94 5.09
C HIS A 633 -12.93 -28.99 5.13
N CYS A 634 -12.11 -28.98 6.18
CA CYS A 634 -11.01 -29.91 6.36
C CYS A 634 -11.23 -30.84 7.56
N ASP A 635 -11.22 -32.14 7.31
CA ASP A 635 -11.29 -33.17 8.35
C ASP A 635 -10.10 -33.04 9.31
N GLY A 636 -10.37 -33.12 10.62
CA GLY A 636 -9.35 -32.97 11.67
C GLY A 636 -9.05 -31.52 12.06
N LEU A 637 -9.62 -30.53 11.36
CA LEU A 637 -9.38 -29.10 11.57
C LEU A 637 -10.68 -28.34 11.90
N PRO A 638 -11.37 -28.67 13.01
CA PRO A 638 -12.65 -28.04 13.36
C PRO A 638 -12.53 -26.53 13.54
N ALA A 639 -11.40 -25.99 13.99
CA ALA A 639 -11.19 -24.55 14.05
C ALA A 639 -11.42 -23.90 12.68
N MET A 640 -10.85 -24.44 11.60
CA MET A 640 -11.01 -23.90 10.25
C MET A 640 -12.46 -23.97 9.73
N ASN A 641 -13.16 -25.03 10.09
CA ASN A 641 -14.49 -25.35 9.56
C ASN A 641 -15.62 -24.48 10.10
N VAL A 642 -15.34 -23.68 11.14
CA VAL A 642 -16.28 -22.73 11.71
C VAL A 642 -15.99 -21.35 11.11
N PRO A 643 -16.99 -20.69 10.48
CA PRO A 643 -16.85 -19.31 10.04
C PRO A 643 -16.38 -18.44 11.21
N ALA A 644 -15.57 -17.43 10.95
CA ALA A 644 -15.27 -16.39 11.92
C ALA A 644 -16.55 -15.55 12.19
N GLU A 645 -17.56 -16.15 12.84
CA GLU A 645 -18.68 -15.37 13.33
C GLU A 645 -18.18 -14.50 14.48
N PRO A 646 -18.53 -13.20 14.50
CA PRO A 646 -18.24 -12.36 15.64
C PRO A 646 -18.97 -12.95 16.85
N SER A 647 -18.24 -13.69 17.68
CA SER A 647 -18.79 -14.24 18.91
C SER A 647 -19.33 -13.08 19.74
N THR A 648 -20.59 -13.17 20.17
CA THR A 648 -21.20 -12.13 21.02
C THR A 648 -20.54 -12.01 22.39
N GLU A 649 -19.79 -13.02 22.84
CA GLU A 649 -18.99 -13.01 24.06
C GLU A 649 -17.52 -13.35 23.80
N LEU A 650 -16.70 -12.31 23.59
CA LEU A 650 -15.25 -12.43 23.49
C LEU A 650 -14.59 -12.69 24.85
N ASN A 651 -13.63 -13.61 24.89
CA ASN A 651 -12.89 -13.95 26.10
C ASN A 651 -11.39 -14.10 25.80
N ARG A 652 -10.57 -14.41 26.81
CA ARG A 652 -9.10 -14.51 26.65
C ARG A 652 -8.67 -15.59 25.64
N ASN A 653 -9.43 -16.67 25.49
CA ASN A 653 -9.12 -17.72 24.51
C ASN A 653 -9.45 -17.28 23.07
N SER A 654 -10.33 -16.30 22.89
CA SER A 654 -10.60 -15.72 21.58
C SER A 654 -9.34 -15.14 20.94
N ALA A 655 -8.37 -14.69 21.75
CA ALA A 655 -7.14 -14.06 21.28
C ALA A 655 -6.15 -15.01 20.60
N PHE A 656 -6.42 -16.32 20.60
CA PHE A 656 -5.67 -17.27 19.76
C PHE A 656 -6.17 -17.33 18.32
N ASN A 657 -7.25 -16.61 18.00
CA ASN A 657 -7.59 -16.21 16.64
C ASN A 657 -7.27 -14.72 16.49
N ASP A 658 -7.31 -14.22 15.26
CA ASP A 658 -7.20 -12.80 14.98
C ASP A 658 -8.33 -12.04 15.69
N MET A 659 -7.95 -10.98 16.38
CA MET A 659 -8.88 -10.09 17.06
C MET A 659 -8.60 -8.66 16.68
N ASP A 660 -9.67 -7.88 16.51
CA ASP A 660 -9.57 -6.44 16.50
C ASP A 660 -8.85 -5.93 17.78
N LEU A 661 -7.94 -4.97 17.61
CA LEU A 661 -7.14 -4.41 18.70
C LEU A 661 -8.00 -3.85 19.84
N GLN A 662 -9.18 -3.28 19.54
CA GLN A 662 -10.08 -2.77 20.57
C GLN A 662 -10.67 -3.92 21.40
N ALA A 663 -11.13 -4.96 20.73
CA ALA A 663 -11.63 -6.17 21.35
C ALA A 663 -10.57 -6.81 22.25
N PHE A 664 -9.32 -6.87 21.79
CA PHE A 664 -8.19 -7.36 22.56
C PHE A 664 -7.99 -6.56 23.86
N PHE A 665 -7.95 -5.23 23.79
CA PHE A 665 -7.84 -4.39 25.00
C PHE A 665 -9.02 -4.58 25.96
N LYS A 666 -10.25 -4.70 25.45
CA LYS A 666 -11.43 -4.93 26.31
C LYS A 666 -11.34 -6.27 27.05
N VAL A 667 -10.82 -7.32 26.42
CA VAL A 667 -10.64 -8.64 27.04
C VAL A 667 -9.55 -8.61 28.12
N PHE A 668 -8.40 -8.00 27.85
CA PHE A 668 -7.24 -8.05 28.76
C PHE A 668 -7.17 -6.92 29.78
N ARG A 669 -7.90 -5.81 29.56
CA ARG A 669 -7.97 -4.64 30.46
C ARG A 669 -9.42 -4.21 30.78
N LYS A 670 -10.36 -5.15 30.83
CA LYS A 670 -11.78 -4.88 31.11
C LYS A 670 -12.01 -3.94 32.30
N THR A 671 -11.38 -4.22 33.44
CA THR A 671 -11.55 -3.41 34.66
C THR A 671 -11.13 -1.96 34.43
N GLN A 672 -9.98 -1.72 33.80
CA GLN A 672 -9.51 -0.37 33.49
C GLN A 672 -10.43 0.32 32.48
N PHE A 673 -10.94 -0.41 31.49
CA PHE A 673 -11.94 0.10 30.55
C PHE A 673 -13.21 0.56 31.27
N ASP A 674 -13.79 -0.31 32.11
CA ASP A 674 -15.02 -0.01 32.86
C ASP A 674 -14.83 1.20 33.80
N GLU A 675 -13.67 1.28 34.48
CA GLU A 675 -13.31 2.42 35.32
C GLU A 675 -13.11 3.72 34.53
N TYR A 676 -12.52 3.66 33.33
CA TYR A 676 -12.40 4.83 32.45
C TYR A 676 -13.77 5.33 31.99
N GLN A 677 -14.66 4.43 31.55
CA GLN A 677 -16.03 4.79 31.18
C GLN A 677 -16.77 5.44 32.35
N ALA A 678 -16.67 4.85 33.55
CA ALA A 678 -17.27 5.40 34.76
C ALA A 678 -16.70 6.79 35.12
N ALA A 679 -15.39 6.98 35.01
CA ALA A 679 -14.74 8.27 35.27
C ALA A 679 -15.22 9.36 34.31
N VAL A 680 -15.40 9.05 33.02
CA VAL A 680 -15.97 9.98 32.03
C VAL A 680 -17.42 10.33 32.39
N GLN A 681 -18.25 9.33 32.71
CA GLN A 681 -19.66 9.54 33.09
C GLN A 681 -19.79 10.36 34.38
N ALA A 682 -18.89 10.18 35.35
CA ALA A 682 -18.86 10.95 36.59
C ALA A 682 -18.19 12.33 36.45
N LEU A 683 -17.45 12.58 35.35
CA LEU A 683 -16.52 13.70 35.22
C LEU A 683 -15.50 13.75 36.39
N ASP A 684 -14.97 12.58 36.76
CA ASP A 684 -13.95 12.45 37.81
C ASP A 684 -12.59 12.93 37.28
N ARG A 685 -12.34 14.24 37.40
CA ARG A 685 -11.13 14.88 36.86
C ARG A 685 -9.82 14.27 37.40
N PRO A 686 -9.66 14.01 38.72
CA PRO A 686 -8.48 13.32 39.22
C PRO A 686 -8.24 11.97 38.54
N ARG A 687 -9.27 11.13 38.43
CA ARG A 687 -9.13 9.81 37.80
C ARG A 687 -8.87 9.91 36.29
N LEU A 688 -9.53 10.84 35.60
CA LEU A 688 -9.29 11.09 34.17
C LEU A 688 -7.87 11.62 33.90
N GLN A 689 -7.33 12.46 34.80
CA GLN A 689 -5.95 12.92 34.70
C GLN A 689 -4.96 11.77 34.88
N GLN A 690 -5.25 10.82 35.78
CA GLN A 690 -4.46 9.61 35.93
C GLN A 690 -4.49 8.74 34.67
N PHE A 691 -5.68 8.51 34.09
CA PHE A 691 -5.80 7.78 32.82
C PHE A 691 -5.03 8.44 31.68
N LYS A 692 -4.96 9.79 31.64
CA LYS A 692 -4.12 10.51 30.67
C LYS A 692 -2.63 10.16 30.81
N THR A 693 -2.15 9.90 32.04
CA THR A 693 -0.76 9.49 32.28
C THR A 693 -0.51 8.00 32.04
N GLU A 694 -1.51 7.15 32.30
CA GLU A 694 -1.43 5.70 32.09
C GLU A 694 -1.53 5.35 30.59
N GLY A 695 -2.22 6.18 29.82
CA GLY A 695 -2.52 5.97 28.41
C GLY A 695 -3.88 5.29 28.24
N VAL A 696 -4.63 5.70 27.21
CA VAL A 696 -5.97 5.17 26.93
C VAL A 696 -6.06 4.82 25.43
N PRO A 697 -6.52 3.61 25.06
CA PRO A 697 -6.81 3.30 23.67
C PRO A 697 -7.83 4.29 23.08
N GLY A 698 -7.54 4.85 21.90
CA GLY A 698 -8.49 5.68 21.13
C GLY A 698 -9.91 5.09 21.08
N PRO A 699 -10.07 3.78 20.79
CA PRO A 699 -11.33 3.04 20.88
C PRO A 699 -12.15 3.20 22.17
N TRP A 700 -11.49 3.30 23.32
CA TRP A 700 -12.19 3.48 24.59
C TRP A 700 -12.77 4.89 24.70
N THR A 701 -12.05 5.86 24.14
CA THR A 701 -12.52 7.24 24.04
C THR A 701 -13.67 7.35 23.03
N ALA A 702 -13.58 6.66 21.89
CA ALA A 702 -14.66 6.54 20.92
C ALA A 702 -15.94 6.01 21.57
N GLN A 703 -15.83 4.91 22.33
CA GLN A 703 -16.96 4.35 23.08
C GLN A 703 -17.49 5.32 24.15
N ALA A 704 -16.62 6.04 24.85
CA ALA A 704 -17.04 7.01 25.85
C ALA A 704 -17.84 8.16 25.22
N ILE A 705 -17.44 8.64 24.03
CA ILE A 705 -18.18 9.64 23.25
C ILE A 705 -19.56 9.11 22.88
N LYS A 706 -19.63 7.90 22.30
CA LYS A 706 -20.90 7.25 21.93
C LYS A 706 -21.82 7.04 23.13
N SER A 707 -21.28 6.61 24.27
CA SER A 707 -22.01 6.44 25.53
C SER A 707 -22.50 7.77 26.12
N LEU A 708 -21.77 8.88 25.97
CA LEU A 708 -22.24 10.21 26.36
C LEU A 708 -23.40 10.68 25.46
N ALA A 709 -23.29 10.45 24.15
CA ALA A 709 -24.33 10.78 23.18
C ALA A 709 -25.67 10.12 23.56
N GLY A 710 -25.65 8.81 23.84
CA GLY A 710 -26.82 8.02 24.25
C GLY A 710 -27.28 8.22 25.70
N SER A 711 -26.56 8.98 26.53
CA SER A 711 -26.92 9.16 27.95
C SER A 711 -28.16 10.04 28.16
N ALA A 712 -28.84 9.86 29.28
CA ALA A 712 -29.97 10.71 29.72
C ALA A 712 -29.52 12.02 30.41
N LEU A 713 -28.23 12.35 30.39
CA LEU A 713 -27.70 13.55 31.03
C LEU A 713 -28.23 14.84 30.38
N PRO A 714 -28.43 15.93 31.14
CA PRO A 714 -28.73 17.25 30.57
C PRO A 714 -27.65 17.71 29.59
N LEU A 715 -28.02 18.50 28.57
CA LEU A 715 -27.09 18.97 27.54
C LEU A 715 -25.85 19.66 28.13
N ALA A 716 -26.02 20.52 29.13
CA ALA A 716 -24.91 21.19 29.80
C ALA A 716 -23.92 20.20 30.44
N ASP A 717 -24.42 19.08 30.96
CA ASP A 717 -23.60 18.02 31.55
C ASP A 717 -22.87 17.17 30.52
N LYS A 718 -23.52 16.90 29.37
CA LYS A 718 -22.87 16.25 28.23
C LYS A 718 -21.75 17.14 27.67
N ARG A 719 -22.02 18.44 27.48
CA ARG A 719 -21.05 19.45 27.00
C ARG A 719 -19.80 19.52 27.89
N ARG A 720 -19.96 19.50 29.22
CA ARG A 720 -18.81 19.50 30.15
C ARG A 720 -17.93 18.26 30.04
N ARG A 721 -18.53 17.08 29.81
CA ARG A 721 -17.81 15.80 29.70
C ARG A 721 -17.12 15.64 28.35
N ILE A 722 -17.83 15.98 27.26
CA ILE A 722 -17.25 15.92 25.92
C ILE A 722 -16.11 16.93 25.75
N ALA A 723 -16.22 18.12 26.35
CA ALA A 723 -15.15 19.12 26.33
C ALA A 723 -13.85 18.59 26.96
N TRP A 724 -13.93 17.73 27.98
CA TRP A 724 -12.75 17.09 28.56
C TRP A 724 -12.10 16.11 27.59
N LEU A 725 -12.90 15.30 26.89
CA LEU A 725 -12.40 14.36 25.88
C LEU A 725 -11.81 15.10 24.67
N PHE A 726 -12.40 16.24 24.29
CA PHE A 726 -11.93 17.07 23.19
C PHE A 726 -10.69 17.89 23.52
N ALA A 727 -10.36 18.08 24.80
CA ALA A 727 -9.18 18.86 25.19
C ALA A 727 -7.85 18.18 24.81
N ASP A 728 -7.86 16.88 24.54
CA ASP A 728 -6.70 16.12 24.08
C ASP A 728 -6.84 15.75 22.60
N HIS A 729 -6.36 16.63 21.72
CA HIS A 729 -6.55 16.49 20.27
C HIS A 729 -5.89 15.22 19.71
N ALA A 730 -4.75 14.80 20.28
CA ALA A 730 -4.08 13.57 19.87
C ALA A 730 -4.90 12.33 20.25
N GLN A 731 -5.49 12.32 21.45
CA GLN A 731 -6.40 11.26 21.84
C GLN A 731 -7.70 11.27 21.03
N LEU A 732 -8.23 12.45 20.73
CA LEU A 732 -9.42 12.61 19.88
C LEU A 732 -9.17 12.06 18.47
N ALA A 733 -8.03 12.38 17.84
CA ALA A 733 -7.65 11.83 16.54
C ALA A 733 -7.65 10.30 16.50
N ARG A 734 -7.12 9.66 17.55
CA ARG A 734 -7.13 8.18 17.66
C ARG A 734 -8.52 7.59 17.86
N ALA A 735 -9.51 8.40 18.27
CA ALA A 735 -10.86 7.98 18.63
C ALA A 735 -11.91 8.30 17.55
N LEU A 736 -11.67 9.27 16.66
CA LEU A 736 -12.64 9.66 15.65
C LEU A 736 -12.76 8.57 14.56
N ASP A 737 -14.00 8.24 14.24
CA ASP A 737 -14.44 7.44 13.10
C ASP A 737 -15.83 7.91 12.65
N GLY A 738 -16.38 7.31 11.58
CA GLY A 738 -17.71 7.67 11.07
C GLY A 738 -18.84 7.51 12.09
N GLU A 739 -18.84 6.44 12.89
CA GLU A 739 -19.87 6.19 13.90
C GLU A 739 -19.82 7.21 15.05
N VAL A 740 -18.61 7.59 15.49
CA VAL A 740 -18.40 8.59 16.53
C VAL A 740 -18.92 9.94 16.04
N LEU A 741 -18.58 10.34 14.83
CA LEU A 741 -19.05 11.60 14.26
C LEU A 741 -20.59 11.62 14.10
N GLU A 742 -21.20 10.50 13.69
CA GLU A 742 -22.65 10.38 13.61
C GLU A 742 -23.30 10.51 15.01
N SER A 743 -22.68 9.90 16.03
CA SER A 743 -23.17 9.99 17.40
C SER A 743 -23.13 11.43 17.95
N LEU A 744 -22.19 12.26 17.49
CA LEU A 744 -22.08 13.67 17.88
C LEU A 744 -23.14 14.54 17.18
N ALA A 745 -23.42 14.27 15.90
CA ALA A 745 -24.39 15.02 15.07
C ALA A 745 -25.79 15.11 15.67
N GLY A 746 -26.19 14.15 16.51
CA GLY A 746 -27.52 14.12 17.13
C GLY A 746 -27.73 15.11 18.29
N TRP A 747 -26.68 15.67 18.89
CA TRP A 747 -26.82 16.45 20.13
C TRP A 747 -25.76 17.53 20.36
N LEU A 748 -24.59 17.45 19.71
CA LEU A 748 -23.50 18.41 19.91
C LEU A 748 -23.85 19.75 19.23
N PRO A 749 -23.95 20.86 19.99
CA PRO A 749 -24.23 22.17 19.42
C PRO A 749 -23.16 22.60 18.42
N ARG A 750 -23.57 23.32 17.37
CA ARG A 750 -22.69 23.74 16.26
C ARG A 750 -21.41 24.42 16.75
N GLU A 751 -21.51 25.25 17.79
CA GLU A 751 -20.37 26.00 18.33
C GLU A 751 -19.28 25.12 18.99
N ASP A 752 -19.59 23.88 19.36
CA ASP A 752 -18.66 22.97 20.04
C ASP A 752 -17.91 22.02 19.08
N TRP A 753 -18.16 22.12 17.76
CA TRP A 753 -17.52 21.24 16.76
C TRP A 753 -16.07 21.61 16.44
N GLY A 754 -15.61 22.80 16.85
CA GLY A 754 -14.27 23.31 16.53
C GLY A 754 -13.12 22.31 16.76
N PRO A 755 -13.03 21.61 17.91
CA PRO A 755 -11.99 20.61 18.15
C PRO A 755 -12.07 19.40 17.20
N VAL A 756 -13.28 18.98 16.82
CA VAL A 756 -13.51 17.87 15.87
C VAL A 756 -13.03 18.29 14.48
N TRP A 757 -13.43 19.48 14.03
CA TRP A 757 -12.99 20.06 12.75
C TRP A 757 -11.49 20.28 12.69
N GLY A 758 -10.86 20.70 13.80
CA GLY A 758 -9.41 20.84 13.88
C GLY A 758 -8.66 19.52 13.64
N VAL A 759 -9.18 18.41 14.15
CA VAL A 759 -8.60 17.08 13.94
C VAL A 759 -8.87 16.57 12.53
N VAL A 760 -10.13 16.60 12.10
CA VAL A 760 -10.57 16.14 10.78
C VAL A 760 -9.85 16.90 9.65
N ALA A 761 -9.70 18.22 9.78
CA ALA A 761 -9.03 19.04 8.78
C ALA A 761 -7.51 18.82 8.74
N SER A 762 -6.92 18.24 9.79
CA SER A 762 -5.48 17.95 9.86
C SER A 762 -5.07 16.64 9.17
N ASP A 763 -6.03 15.74 8.92
CA ASP A 763 -5.81 14.44 8.28
C ASP A 763 -7.03 14.05 7.41
N ARG A 764 -7.29 14.85 6.37
CA ARG A 764 -8.55 14.79 5.60
C ARG A 764 -8.73 13.48 4.84
N GLU A 765 -7.65 12.87 4.37
CA GLU A 765 -7.71 11.58 3.66
C GLU A 765 -8.20 10.47 4.60
N ALA A 766 -7.67 10.40 5.82
CA ALA A 766 -8.12 9.43 6.82
C ALA A 766 -9.62 9.52 7.16
N TYR A 767 -10.25 10.69 6.94
CA TYR A 767 -11.66 10.94 7.26
C TYR A 767 -12.57 11.15 6.04
N HIS A 768 -12.07 11.05 4.80
CA HIS A 768 -12.83 11.40 3.59
C HIS A 768 -14.18 10.68 3.50
N TYR A 769 -14.18 9.35 3.60
CA TYR A 769 -15.40 8.53 3.58
C TYR A 769 -16.31 8.78 4.78
N GLY A 770 -15.74 9.00 5.97
CA GLY A 770 -16.50 9.34 7.18
C GLY A 770 -17.26 10.65 7.01
N LEU A 771 -16.62 11.67 6.45
CA LEU A 771 -17.23 12.97 6.16
C LEU A 771 -18.26 12.90 5.03
N ALA A 772 -17.98 12.16 3.96
CA ALA A 772 -18.95 11.93 2.89
C ALA A 772 -20.21 11.21 3.42
N TYR A 773 -20.04 10.20 4.28
CA TYR A 773 -21.14 9.54 4.96
C TYR A 773 -21.93 10.50 5.85
N LEU A 774 -21.27 11.31 6.67
CA LEU A 774 -21.95 12.28 7.54
C LEU A 774 -22.71 13.33 6.74
N ARG A 775 -22.12 13.82 5.65
CA ARG A 775 -22.76 14.78 4.76
C ARG A 775 -24.05 14.20 4.18
N ALA A 776 -23.95 13.09 3.45
CA ALA A 776 -25.06 12.52 2.71
C ALA A 776 -26.09 11.81 3.60
N ASN A 777 -25.64 11.08 4.63
CA ASN A 777 -26.51 10.21 5.42
C ASN A 777 -26.95 10.80 6.75
N VAL A 778 -26.27 11.83 7.26
CA VAL A 778 -26.59 12.42 8.56
C VAL A 778 -27.06 13.86 8.41
N ALA A 779 -26.35 14.71 7.68
CA ALA A 779 -26.71 16.12 7.52
C ALA A 779 -27.85 16.31 6.51
N GLU A 780 -27.73 15.79 5.29
CA GLU A 780 -28.77 15.91 4.26
C GLU A 780 -30.06 15.18 4.63
N LYS A 781 -29.98 13.91 5.06
CA LYS A 781 -31.18 13.15 5.48
C LYS A 781 -31.93 13.79 6.66
N LYS A 782 -31.26 14.58 7.50
CA LYS A 782 -31.88 15.31 8.62
C LYS A 782 -32.19 16.77 8.28
N ASN A 783 -32.03 17.20 7.03
CA ASN A 783 -32.18 18.58 6.57
C ASN A 783 -31.38 19.59 7.43
N ASN A 784 -30.17 19.21 7.87
CA ASN A 784 -29.29 20.06 8.65
C ASN A 784 -28.26 20.74 7.72
N GLU A 785 -28.73 21.74 6.97
CA GLU A 785 -27.92 22.48 5.99
C GLU A 785 -26.67 23.12 6.62
N ALA A 786 -26.77 23.59 7.86
CA ALA A 786 -25.65 24.17 8.60
C ALA A 786 -24.53 23.15 8.87
N LEU A 787 -24.90 21.92 9.26
CA LEU A 787 -23.93 20.83 9.47
C LEU A 787 -23.36 20.33 8.13
N ALA A 788 -24.17 20.24 7.08
CA ALA A 788 -23.69 19.87 5.74
C ALA A 788 -22.62 20.86 5.24
N CYS A 789 -22.88 22.15 5.44
CA CYS A 789 -21.99 23.26 5.13
C CYS A 789 -20.69 23.22 5.98
N ASP A 790 -20.78 22.93 7.28
CA ASP A 790 -19.60 22.74 8.13
C ASP A 790 -18.75 21.52 7.71
N ILE A 791 -19.38 20.44 7.23
CA ILE A 791 -18.68 19.25 6.72
C ILE A 791 -17.96 19.56 5.41
N ASP A 792 -18.58 20.31 4.50
CA ASP A 792 -17.91 20.79 3.27
C ASP A 792 -16.66 21.58 3.59
N HIS A 793 -16.77 22.53 4.52
CA HIS A 793 -15.63 23.31 4.96
C HIS A 793 -14.50 22.46 5.53
N ALA A 794 -14.83 21.41 6.29
CA ALA A 794 -13.86 20.46 6.83
C ALA A 794 -13.17 19.65 5.71
N GLN A 795 -13.89 19.32 4.64
CA GLN A 795 -13.36 18.68 3.42
C GLN A 795 -12.56 19.64 2.53
N GLY A 796 -12.65 20.96 2.77
CA GLY A 796 -12.03 21.98 1.93
C GLY A 796 -12.87 22.44 0.75
N LEU A 797 -14.16 22.11 0.79
CA LEU A 797 -15.18 22.50 -0.16
C LEU A 797 -15.95 23.72 0.36
N MET A 798 -16.64 24.39 -0.55
CA MET A 798 -17.68 25.37 -0.27
C MET A 798 -19.01 24.68 0.06
N CYS A 799 -19.91 25.37 0.75
CA CYS A 799 -21.21 24.81 1.08
C CYS A 799 -22.03 24.46 -0.17
N GLY A 800 -22.32 23.18 -0.34
CA GLY A 800 -23.03 22.62 -1.50
C GLY A 800 -22.12 22.19 -2.66
N GLU A 801 -20.80 22.33 -2.54
CA GLU A 801 -19.83 21.85 -3.53
C GLU A 801 -19.60 20.33 -3.37
N THR A 802 -19.15 19.67 -4.44
CA THR A 802 -18.79 18.25 -4.46
C THR A 802 -17.47 18.05 -5.22
N TRP A 803 -16.65 17.11 -4.77
CA TRP A 803 -15.48 16.65 -5.54
C TRP A 803 -15.98 15.80 -6.71
N GLY A 804 -15.92 16.33 -7.94
CA GLY A 804 -16.25 15.59 -9.16
C GLY A 804 -17.66 15.83 -9.69
N VAL A 805 -17.74 15.81 -11.02
CA VAL A 805 -18.89 16.09 -11.87
C VAL A 805 -19.91 14.96 -11.75
N ASP A 806 -20.94 15.14 -10.95
CA ASP A 806 -22.22 14.46 -11.15
C ASP A 806 -23.38 15.39 -10.76
N ARG A 807 -23.96 15.99 -11.80
CA ARG A 807 -25.40 16.22 -11.92
C ARG A 807 -25.89 15.47 -13.15
#